data_AF-A0A6J6HEL4-F1
#
_entry.id   AF-A0A6J6HEL4-F1
#
_cell.length_a   1.000
_cell.length_b   1.000
_cell.length_c   1.000
_cell.angle_alpha   90.00
_cell.angle_beta   90.00
_cell.angle_gamma   90.00
#
_symmetry.space_group_name_H-M   'P 1'
#
loop_
_entity.id
_entity.type
_entity.pdbx_description
1 polymer ?
#
loop_
_entity_poly.entity_id
_entity_poly.type
_entity_poly.pdbx_seq_one_letter_code
_entity_poly.pdbx_strand_id
1 'polypeptide(L)'
;MSTPKPVEELIKRSNKLGSDHRFTNYAGGNTSAKGELKNPATGEMSPVLWVKGSGGDLGTLTESGLAALDLERFKLLNNVYRGVEHEDEMVALFDYCRFGIGGAAPSIDTSMHGLVDYEHVDHLHPDSIIALATSIDGEKLTRECFGDEILWVEWRRPGFQLGLDMAAIASNNPKAKGCVLGGHGLTTWGNTSEECEKRSIEAIEKAEKFIKEKGKAEPFGKKVSKFAPLDPAARKSRAAELAPYLRGIASRDSRMVGHFTDNDVVLDFLQGSEMPRLAALGTSCPDHFLRTKVRPMVVDAEPNASLEEVVALANDKHEQYRLDYAAYYNKFAAKDSPAMRGADPAVILVPGIGMFTFGKDKQTARVASEFYINAINVMRGSEALSKYQPIAESEKFRIEYWDLEEAKLKRAPKPKPLAGRIALVTGAASGLGKATATRLSAEGACVVIADLNIEGATELAKSLGGPDKAIAISMNVTSEEEIAAGVAAACLAFGGVDILVNNAGISISKSLVETTTKDWDLQHDIMARGSFLVSREGAKAMLAQKMGGDIVYISSKNSVFAGPNNIGYGSTKADQAHQVRLLAAELGEFGIRVNGINPDGVVQGSGIFASGWGANRAAVYGVEESKLGEFYAKRTILKKEVLPDHIAAAVFVILGGDLSLTTGLHIPVDGGVAAAFLR
;
A
#
# COMPACT_ATOMS: atom_id res chain seq x y z
N MET A 1 13.66 33.34 -2.67
CA MET A 1 15.03 33.44 -2.10
C MET A 1 15.76 32.18 -2.52
N SER A 2 17.07 32.23 -2.76
CA SER A 2 17.87 31.01 -3.01
C SER A 2 17.85 30.13 -1.75
N THR A 3 17.74 28.81 -1.94
CA THR A 3 17.84 27.84 -0.84
C THR A 3 19.19 28.01 -0.13
N PRO A 4 19.24 28.06 1.22
CA PRO A 4 20.50 28.21 1.94
C PRO A 4 21.44 27.02 1.69
N LYS A 5 22.74 27.27 1.58
CA LYS A 5 23.75 26.21 1.37
C LYS A 5 23.63 25.02 2.34
N PRO A 6 23.44 25.22 3.67
CA PRO A 6 23.25 24.10 4.60
C PRO A 6 22.03 23.22 4.26
N VAL A 7 20.97 23.80 3.68
CA VAL A 7 19.76 23.09 3.27
C VAL A 7 20.01 22.28 1.99
N GLU A 8 20.72 22.83 1.02
CA GLU A 8 21.10 22.11 -0.20
C GLU A 8 21.98 20.89 0.12
N GLU A 9 22.98 21.07 0.99
CA GLU A 9 23.87 19.99 1.44
C GLU A 9 23.14 18.94 2.27
N LEU A 10 22.19 19.36 3.13
CA LEU A 10 21.32 18.46 3.89
C LEU A 10 20.45 17.60 2.97
N ILE A 11 19.79 18.19 1.99
CA ILE A 11 18.91 17.46 1.05
C ILE A 11 19.73 16.46 0.25
N LYS A 12 20.90 16.86 -0.25
CA LYS A 12 21.80 15.97 -1.00
C LYS A 12 22.24 14.77 -0.15
N ARG A 13 22.69 15.02 1.10
CA ARG A 13 23.08 13.96 2.05
C ARG A 13 21.90 13.02 2.35
N SER A 14 20.74 13.61 2.64
CA SER A 14 19.51 12.86 2.96
C SER A 14 19.10 11.94 1.83
N ASN A 15 19.06 12.45 0.60
CA ASN A 15 18.68 11.66 -0.58
C ASN A 15 19.70 10.55 -0.85
N LYS A 16 21.00 10.81 -0.64
CA LYS A 16 22.03 9.79 -0.79
C LYS A 16 21.88 8.68 0.25
N LEU A 17 21.80 9.02 1.53
CA LEU A 17 21.61 8.04 2.61
C LEU A 17 20.30 7.27 2.47
N GLY A 18 19.19 7.95 2.13
CA GLY A 18 17.87 7.34 1.96
C GLY A 18 17.71 6.52 0.69
N SER A 19 18.60 6.66 -0.30
CA SER A 19 18.58 5.84 -1.52
C SER A 19 19.13 4.42 -1.33
N ASP A 20 19.88 4.18 -0.25
CA ASP A 20 20.39 2.85 0.10
C ASP A 20 19.60 2.29 1.29
N HIS A 21 18.76 1.28 1.02
CA HIS A 21 17.91 0.66 2.04
C HIS A 21 18.68 -0.10 3.11
N ARG A 22 19.98 -0.33 2.94
CA ARG A 22 20.85 -0.84 4.02
C ARG A 22 21.05 0.20 5.12
N PHE A 23 20.92 1.48 4.78
CA PHE A 23 21.26 2.58 5.68
C PHE A 23 20.06 3.08 6.47
N THR A 24 18.86 3.01 5.92
CA THR A 24 17.64 3.41 6.61
C THR A 24 16.39 2.79 6.00
N ASN A 25 15.36 2.63 6.83
CA ASN A 25 14.04 2.15 6.42
C ASN A 25 13.29 3.21 5.60
N TYR A 26 12.33 2.78 4.77
CA TYR A 26 11.41 3.69 4.09
C TYR A 26 10.63 4.57 5.08
N ALA A 27 10.57 5.87 4.81
CA ALA A 27 9.96 6.86 5.71
C ALA A 27 10.54 6.93 7.16
N GLY A 28 11.60 6.18 7.44
CA GLY A 28 12.36 6.19 8.70
C GLY A 28 13.56 7.16 8.65
N GLY A 29 14.23 7.31 9.78
CA GLY A 29 15.41 8.16 9.97
C GLY A 29 15.15 9.67 9.89
N ASN A 30 16.07 10.45 10.44
CA ASN A 30 16.07 11.90 10.42
C ASN A 30 17.49 12.42 10.18
N THR A 31 17.61 13.49 9.41
CA THR A 31 18.87 14.19 9.15
C THR A 31 18.66 15.66 9.45
N SER A 32 19.72 16.35 9.90
CA SER A 32 19.65 17.79 10.17
C SER A 32 20.90 18.56 9.79
N ALA A 33 20.72 19.87 9.61
CA ALA A 33 21.77 20.85 9.51
C ALA A 33 21.42 22.06 10.38
N LYS A 34 22.44 22.65 11.01
CA LYS A 34 22.37 23.93 11.69
C LYS A 34 23.13 24.96 10.87
N GLY A 35 22.69 26.20 10.91
CA GLY A 35 23.37 27.30 10.24
C GLY A 35 22.68 28.61 10.54
N GLU A 36 23.09 29.68 9.87
CA GLU A 36 22.48 31.00 10.06
C GLU A 36 21.58 31.37 8.89
N LEU A 37 20.44 31.99 9.20
CA LEU A 37 19.56 32.58 8.21
C LEU A 37 19.07 33.94 8.69
N LYS A 38 18.98 34.90 7.77
CA LYS A 38 18.46 36.23 8.08
C LYS A 38 16.97 36.11 8.47
N ASN A 39 16.65 36.48 9.70
CA ASN A 39 15.29 36.51 10.19
C ASN A 39 14.54 37.69 9.55
N PRO A 40 13.47 37.44 8.76
CA PRO A 40 12.76 38.50 8.07
C PRO A 40 11.98 39.42 9.03
N ALA A 41 11.69 38.98 10.26
CA ALA A 41 10.98 39.76 11.25
C ALA A 41 11.89 40.72 12.03
N THR A 42 13.14 40.33 12.29
CA THR A 42 14.11 41.17 13.04
C THR A 42 15.13 41.86 12.14
N GLY A 43 15.38 41.32 10.95
CA GLY A 43 16.43 41.76 10.03
C GLY A 43 17.84 41.29 10.41
N GLU A 44 17.99 40.52 11.49
CA GLU A 44 19.26 40.01 12.00
C GLU A 44 19.53 38.58 11.54
N MET A 45 20.78 38.11 11.61
CA MET A 45 21.08 36.70 11.42
C MET A 45 20.62 35.93 12.65
N SER A 46 19.93 34.81 12.45
CA SER A 46 19.50 33.93 13.53
C SER A 46 19.99 32.51 13.27
N PRO A 47 20.39 31.76 14.31
CA PRO A 47 20.72 30.35 14.17
C PRO A 47 19.45 29.53 13.95
N VAL A 48 19.47 28.71 12.90
CA VAL A 48 18.34 27.89 12.47
C VAL A 48 18.75 26.42 12.40
N LEU A 49 17.87 25.57 12.90
CA LEU A 49 17.91 24.12 12.74
C LEU A 49 16.95 23.73 11.61
N TRP A 50 17.48 23.08 10.57
CA TRP A 50 16.69 22.36 9.58
C TRP A 50 16.78 20.87 9.86
N VAL A 51 15.64 20.20 9.99
CA VAL A 51 15.55 18.76 10.25
C VAL A 51 14.47 18.15 9.36
N LYS A 52 14.67 16.91 8.91
CA LYS A 52 13.61 16.15 8.24
C LYS A 52 12.35 16.14 9.12
N GLY A 53 11.22 16.61 8.59
CA GLY A 53 9.96 16.64 9.31
C GLY A 53 9.30 15.26 9.44
N SER A 54 8.24 15.19 10.23
CA SER A 54 7.51 13.94 10.47
C SER A 54 6.89 13.38 9.19
N GLY A 55 7.05 12.06 8.96
CA GLY A 55 6.40 11.32 7.88
C GLY A 55 7.02 11.45 6.48
N GLY A 56 8.10 12.22 6.32
CA GLY A 56 8.85 12.32 5.07
C GLY A 56 9.83 11.17 4.86
N ASP A 57 10.14 10.85 3.60
CA ASP A 57 11.15 9.87 3.21
C ASP A 57 12.49 10.55 2.90
N LEU A 58 13.60 10.01 3.41
CA LEU A 58 14.92 10.61 3.24
C LEU A 58 15.40 10.56 1.79
N GLY A 59 15.10 9.49 1.05
CA GLY A 59 15.56 9.29 -0.33
C GLY A 59 14.92 10.24 -1.34
N THR A 60 13.77 10.81 -0.98
CA THR A 60 12.97 11.71 -1.82
C THR A 60 12.74 13.08 -1.16
N LEU A 61 13.56 13.43 -0.18
CA LEU A 61 13.41 14.65 0.61
C LEU A 61 13.56 15.90 -0.28
N THR A 62 12.68 16.87 -0.05
CA THR A 62 12.74 18.21 -0.64
C THR A 62 12.69 19.26 0.47
N GLU A 63 12.96 20.52 0.14
CA GLU A 63 12.93 21.63 1.10
C GLU A 63 11.60 21.71 1.86
N SER A 64 10.47 21.44 1.18
CA SER A 64 9.14 21.42 1.80
C SER A 64 8.97 20.36 2.89
N GLY A 65 9.78 19.30 2.85
CA GLY A 65 9.81 18.22 3.84
C GLY A 65 10.64 18.53 5.08
N LEU A 66 11.28 19.70 5.16
CA LEU A 66 12.06 20.12 6.32
C LEU A 66 11.21 20.93 7.31
N ALA A 67 11.43 20.68 8.60
CA ALA A 67 11.04 21.59 9.66
C ALA A 67 12.21 22.55 9.94
N ALA A 68 11.93 23.85 9.95
CA ALA A 68 12.90 24.88 10.29
C ALA A 68 12.55 25.45 11.67
N LEU A 69 13.52 25.46 12.59
CA LEU A 69 13.35 25.94 13.96
C LEU A 69 14.43 26.96 14.31
N ASP A 70 14.05 28.00 15.05
CA ASP A 70 14.96 28.90 15.75
C ASP A 70 15.71 28.09 16.82
N LEU A 71 17.01 27.91 16.61
CA LEU A 71 17.82 26.99 17.41
C LEU A 71 18.01 27.51 18.83
N GLU A 72 18.10 28.82 19.03
CA GLU A 72 18.22 29.41 20.37
C GLU A 72 16.95 29.19 21.17
N ARG A 73 15.78 29.48 20.58
CA ARG A 73 14.49 29.20 21.22
C ARG A 73 14.33 27.71 21.51
N PHE A 74 14.77 26.85 20.60
CA PHE A 74 14.72 25.41 20.79
C PHE A 74 15.56 24.97 21.99
N LYS A 75 16.80 25.44 22.12
CA LYS A 75 17.67 25.13 23.27
C LYS A 75 17.07 25.62 24.60
N LEU A 76 16.32 26.73 24.59
CA LEU A 76 15.62 27.25 25.77
C LEU A 76 14.46 26.35 26.26
N LEU A 77 13.99 25.40 25.46
CA LEU A 77 13.00 24.42 25.91
C LEU A 77 13.50 23.57 27.10
N ASN A 78 14.83 23.47 27.29
CA ASN A 78 15.41 22.83 28.46
C ASN A 78 14.96 23.49 29.78
N ASN A 79 14.62 24.79 29.77
CA ASN A 79 14.17 25.51 30.97
C ASN A 79 12.76 25.11 31.43
N VAL A 80 11.96 24.54 30.52
CA VAL A 80 10.57 24.13 30.80
C VAL A 80 10.40 22.62 30.81
N TYR A 81 11.44 21.86 30.46
CA TYR A 81 11.43 20.40 30.50
C TYR A 81 11.45 19.89 31.95
N ARG A 82 10.44 19.10 32.31
CA ARG A 82 10.20 18.64 33.70
C ARG A 82 10.65 17.20 33.97
N GLY A 83 11.22 16.53 32.98
CA GLY A 83 11.64 15.12 33.07
C GLY A 83 10.75 14.17 32.26
N VAL A 84 11.15 12.89 32.25
CA VAL A 84 10.64 11.84 31.35
C VAL A 84 9.13 11.59 31.47
N GLU A 85 8.55 11.83 32.65
CA GLU A 85 7.11 11.70 32.87
C GLU A 85 6.29 12.74 32.08
N HIS A 86 6.93 13.81 31.60
CA HIS A 86 6.33 14.91 30.84
C HIS A 86 6.84 14.97 29.38
N GLU A 87 7.47 13.91 28.89
CA GLU A 87 8.12 13.87 27.57
C GLU A 87 7.16 14.23 26.43
N ASP A 88 5.92 13.76 26.52
CA ASP A 88 4.89 13.91 25.48
C ASP A 88 4.44 15.37 25.28
N GLU A 89 4.66 16.23 26.28
CA GLU A 89 4.35 17.66 26.21
C GLU A 89 5.34 18.41 25.29
N MET A 90 6.58 17.91 25.18
CA MET A 90 7.68 18.64 24.55
C MET A 90 7.50 18.81 23.03
N VAL A 91 6.89 17.83 22.36
CA VAL A 91 6.72 17.87 20.90
C VAL A 91 5.81 19.03 20.48
N ALA A 92 4.77 19.32 21.24
CA ALA A 92 3.90 20.47 20.97
C ALA A 92 4.63 21.81 21.15
N LEU A 93 5.67 21.86 22.01
CA LEU A 93 6.45 23.05 22.23
C LEU A 93 7.37 23.39 21.05
N PHE A 94 7.72 22.42 20.20
CA PHE A 94 8.55 22.65 19.01
C PHE A 94 7.88 23.62 18.02
N ASP A 95 6.55 23.67 17.99
CA ASP A 95 5.82 24.61 17.14
C ASP A 95 6.07 26.08 17.53
N TYR A 96 6.36 26.36 18.81
CA TYR A 96 6.74 27.72 19.28
C TYR A 96 8.17 28.11 18.91
N CYS A 97 8.97 27.15 18.47
CA CYS A 97 10.34 27.35 18.01
C CYS A 97 10.41 27.47 16.49
N ARG A 98 9.31 27.43 15.73
CA ARG A 98 9.33 27.48 14.26
C ARG A 98 9.98 28.76 13.73
N PHE A 99 10.83 28.60 12.71
CA PHE A 99 11.46 29.69 11.98
C PHE A 99 10.73 29.95 10.66
N GLY A 100 9.80 30.92 10.67
CA GLY A 100 9.01 31.32 9.49
C GLY A 100 7.67 30.60 9.35
N ILE A 101 7.01 30.81 8.21
CA ILE A 101 5.71 30.19 7.86
C ILE A 101 5.93 29.05 6.86
N GLY A 102 5.41 27.85 7.17
CA GLY A 102 5.46 26.67 6.28
C GLY A 102 6.48 25.59 6.69
N GLY A 103 6.71 24.65 5.77
CA GLY A 103 7.54 23.45 6.00
C GLY A 103 6.83 22.35 6.80
N ALA A 104 7.42 21.17 6.81
CA ALA A 104 6.90 20.00 7.54
C ALA A 104 6.88 20.24 9.07
N ALA A 105 6.04 19.50 9.78
CA ALA A 105 6.02 19.53 11.24
C ALA A 105 7.29 18.85 11.80
N PRO A 106 7.90 19.38 12.88
CA PRO A 106 9.04 18.74 13.52
C PRO A 106 8.67 17.35 14.03
N SER A 107 9.60 16.39 13.94
CA SER A 107 9.45 15.06 14.50
C SER A 107 9.84 15.03 15.97
N ILE A 108 9.52 13.95 16.67
CA ILE A 108 9.96 13.81 18.06
C ILE A 108 11.49 13.72 18.19
N ASP A 109 12.16 13.14 17.20
CA ASP A 109 13.63 13.04 17.17
C ASP A 109 14.35 14.38 17.03
N THR A 110 13.62 15.48 16.76
CA THR A 110 14.20 16.84 16.64
C THR A 110 15.07 17.23 17.85
N SER A 111 14.78 16.70 19.04
CA SER A 111 15.61 16.88 20.23
C SER A 111 17.07 16.44 20.07
N MET A 112 17.33 15.27 19.50
CA MET A 112 18.70 14.81 19.24
C MET A 112 19.41 15.73 18.24
N HIS A 113 18.68 16.19 17.23
CA HIS A 113 19.21 17.07 16.19
C HIS A 113 19.51 18.49 16.69
N GLY A 114 18.70 19.02 17.62
CA GLY A 114 18.87 20.38 18.14
C GLY A 114 19.81 20.51 19.33
N LEU A 115 19.85 19.51 20.22
CA LEU A 115 20.60 19.58 21.48
C LEU A 115 22.07 19.14 21.35
N VAL A 116 22.39 18.21 20.45
CA VAL A 116 23.77 17.81 20.17
C VAL A 116 24.52 18.98 19.54
N ASP A 117 25.66 19.40 20.11
CA ASP A 117 26.37 20.61 19.70
C ASP A 117 27.32 20.41 18.50
N TYR A 118 26.77 19.86 17.42
CA TYR A 118 27.40 19.70 16.11
C TYR A 118 26.52 20.26 15.01
N GLU A 119 27.11 20.78 13.93
CA GLU A 119 26.34 21.42 12.83
C GLU A 119 25.44 20.42 12.10
N HIS A 120 25.85 19.15 12.00
CA HIS A 120 25.08 18.11 11.34
C HIS A 120 24.91 16.89 12.24
N VAL A 121 23.71 16.33 12.21
CA VAL A 121 23.34 15.12 12.95
C VAL A 121 22.51 14.24 12.02
N ASP A 122 22.84 12.96 11.96
CA ASP A 122 22.07 11.92 11.28
C ASP A 122 21.57 10.92 12.30
N HIS A 123 20.30 10.53 12.19
CA HIS A 123 19.70 9.44 12.91
C HIS A 123 19.12 8.46 11.88
N LEU A 124 19.63 7.24 11.85
CA LEU A 124 19.35 6.25 10.80
C LEU A 124 18.94 4.91 11.42
N HIS A 125 18.27 4.08 10.63
CA HIS A 125 17.77 2.76 11.05
C HIS A 125 18.35 1.58 10.22
N PRO A 126 19.68 1.40 10.16
CA PRO A 126 20.30 0.34 9.39
C PRO A 126 20.18 -1.02 10.10
N ASP A 127 19.80 -2.07 9.37
CA ASP A 127 19.59 -3.42 9.91
C ASP A 127 20.79 -3.94 10.72
N SER A 128 22.02 -3.64 10.27
CA SER A 128 23.26 -4.08 10.92
C SER A 128 23.48 -3.44 12.30
N ILE A 129 23.09 -2.17 12.48
CA ILE A 129 23.18 -1.51 13.79
C ILE A 129 22.04 -1.96 14.69
N ILE A 130 20.83 -2.08 14.16
CA ILE A 130 19.68 -2.54 14.95
C ILE A 130 19.90 -3.97 15.41
N ALA A 131 20.59 -4.82 14.63
CA ALA A 131 21.03 -6.14 15.08
C ALA A 131 21.89 -6.09 16.34
N LEU A 132 22.83 -5.14 16.44
CA LEU A 132 23.60 -4.90 17.68
C LEU A 132 22.67 -4.37 18.78
N ALA A 133 21.82 -3.39 18.45
CA ALA A 133 20.92 -2.72 19.38
C ALA A 133 19.86 -3.65 20.00
N THR A 134 19.50 -4.72 19.32
CA THR A 134 18.50 -5.71 19.75
C THR A 134 19.10 -7.06 20.12
N SER A 135 20.43 -7.11 20.31
CA SER A 135 21.10 -8.25 20.92
C SER A 135 21.11 -8.09 22.44
N ILE A 136 20.92 -9.20 23.16
CA ILE A 136 20.91 -9.22 24.64
C ILE A 136 22.19 -8.63 25.28
N ASP A 137 23.31 -8.66 24.56
CA ASP A 137 24.61 -8.11 24.93
C ASP A 137 25.04 -6.93 24.03
N GLY A 138 24.06 -6.15 23.56
CA GLY A 138 24.25 -5.05 22.61
C GLY A 138 25.31 -4.01 23.01
N GLU A 139 25.38 -3.61 24.30
CA GLU A 139 26.41 -2.68 24.79
C GLU A 139 27.83 -3.25 24.54
N LYS A 140 28.02 -4.52 24.92
CA LYS A 140 29.30 -5.20 24.78
C LYS A 140 29.68 -5.34 23.30
N LEU A 141 28.75 -5.80 22.47
CA LEU A 141 28.97 -5.95 21.02
C LEU A 141 29.26 -4.61 20.33
N THR A 142 28.59 -3.53 20.76
CA THR A 142 28.86 -2.17 20.29
C THR A 142 30.30 -1.76 20.61
N ARG A 143 30.75 -1.98 21.86
CA ARG A 143 32.14 -1.70 22.26
C ARG A 143 33.15 -2.55 21.48
N GLU A 144 32.88 -3.82 21.24
CA GLU A 144 33.75 -4.69 20.44
C GLU A 144 33.84 -4.26 18.97
N CYS A 145 32.72 -3.83 18.39
CA CYS A 145 32.67 -3.37 17.00
C CYS A 145 33.31 -1.99 16.82
N PHE A 146 33.03 -1.04 17.70
CA PHE A 146 33.33 0.38 17.49
C PHE A 146 34.41 0.96 18.40
N GLY A 147 34.76 0.29 19.50
CA GLY A 147 35.62 0.86 20.54
C GLY A 147 34.98 2.11 21.14
N ASP A 148 35.75 3.20 21.19
CA ASP A 148 35.31 4.47 21.78
C ASP A 148 34.72 5.45 20.73
N GLU A 149 34.57 5.03 19.46
CA GLU A 149 34.13 5.91 18.38
C GLU A 149 32.61 5.98 18.24
N ILE A 150 31.90 4.87 18.44
CA ILE A 150 30.43 4.83 18.48
C ILE A 150 30.05 4.20 19.81
N LEU A 151 29.42 4.99 20.68
CA LEU A 151 29.11 4.57 22.04
C LEU A 151 27.72 3.93 22.14
N TRP A 152 27.41 3.35 23.29
CA TRP A 152 26.10 2.76 23.56
C TRP A 152 25.24 3.71 24.39
N VAL A 153 23.95 3.75 24.06
CA VAL A 153 22.91 4.39 24.87
C VAL A 153 21.86 3.34 25.17
N GLU A 154 21.56 3.17 26.46
CA GLU A 154 20.47 2.29 26.90
C GLU A 154 19.14 2.65 26.23
N TRP A 155 18.23 1.69 26.11
CA TRP A 155 16.91 1.96 25.55
C TRP A 155 16.25 3.14 26.25
N ARG A 156 15.90 4.15 25.46
CA ARG A 156 15.18 5.34 25.85
C ARG A 156 14.08 5.56 24.82
N ARG A 157 12.90 5.90 25.30
CA ARG A 157 11.83 6.40 24.42
C ARG A 157 12.34 7.63 23.66
N PRO A 158 12.10 7.72 22.34
CA PRO A 158 12.43 8.92 21.57
C PRO A 158 11.78 10.17 22.17
N GLY A 159 12.55 11.26 22.32
CA GLY A 159 12.09 12.52 22.88
C GLY A 159 13.21 13.44 23.38
N PHE A 160 12.82 14.43 24.19
CA PHE A 160 13.69 15.45 24.75
C PHE A 160 14.78 14.88 25.68
N GLN A 161 14.47 13.92 26.55
CA GLN A 161 15.47 13.30 27.43
C GLN A 161 16.57 12.63 26.62
N LEU A 162 16.19 11.88 25.57
CA LEU A 162 17.14 11.21 24.70
C LEU A 162 18.07 12.24 24.04
N GLY A 163 17.54 13.39 23.60
CA GLY A 163 18.35 14.48 23.08
C GLY A 163 19.36 15.04 24.10
N LEU A 164 18.98 15.17 25.37
CA LEU A 164 19.88 15.59 26.45
C LEU A 164 20.98 14.54 26.74
N ASP A 165 20.60 13.26 26.81
CA ASP A 165 21.53 12.16 27.02
C ASP A 165 22.56 12.11 25.86
N MET A 166 22.10 12.30 24.62
CA MET A 166 22.96 12.36 23.44
C MET A 166 23.92 13.55 23.46
N ALA A 167 23.43 14.74 23.83
CA ALA A 167 24.25 15.95 23.94
C ALA A 167 25.33 15.79 25.02
N ALA A 168 24.99 15.20 26.17
CA ALA A 168 25.94 14.91 27.24
C ALA A 168 27.02 13.93 26.78
N ILE A 169 26.65 12.88 26.04
CA ILE A 169 27.62 11.92 25.51
C ILE A 169 28.58 12.58 24.52
N ALA A 170 28.04 13.34 23.57
CA ALA A 170 28.85 14.04 22.57
C ALA A 170 29.84 15.03 23.22
N SER A 171 29.42 15.74 24.28
CA SER A 171 30.26 16.70 25.01
C SER A 171 31.32 16.03 25.89
N ASN A 172 30.94 14.98 26.63
CA ASN A 172 31.84 14.32 27.59
C ASN A 172 32.85 13.38 26.93
N ASN A 173 32.64 13.00 25.66
CA ASN A 173 33.47 12.04 24.95
C ASN A 173 33.94 12.61 23.60
N PRO A 174 35.04 13.39 23.56
CA PRO A 174 35.50 14.05 22.33
C PRO A 174 35.87 13.10 21.18
N LYS A 175 36.10 11.81 21.47
CA LYS A 175 36.35 10.78 20.45
C LYS A 175 35.08 10.20 19.84
N ALA A 176 33.92 10.40 20.49
CA ALA A 176 32.66 9.86 20.03
C ALA A 176 32.21 10.58 18.76
N LYS A 177 31.92 9.79 17.74
CA LYS A 177 31.39 10.19 16.43
C LYS A 177 29.87 9.93 16.33
N GLY A 178 29.34 9.15 17.26
CA GLY A 178 27.97 8.66 17.25
C GLY A 178 27.63 7.78 18.43
N CYS A 179 26.39 7.30 18.46
CA CYS A 179 25.92 6.25 19.37
C CYS A 179 25.02 5.25 18.66
N VAL A 180 25.11 3.99 19.11
CA VAL A 180 24.05 2.99 18.95
C VAL A 180 23.05 3.20 20.08
N LEU A 181 21.80 3.44 19.70
CA LEU A 181 20.67 3.52 20.60
C LEU A 181 20.11 2.11 20.77
N GLY A 182 20.28 1.50 21.95
CA GLY A 182 19.76 0.18 22.26
C GLY A 182 18.28 0.10 21.93
N GLY A 183 17.84 -0.94 21.24
CA GLY A 183 16.47 -1.12 20.74
C GLY A 183 16.00 -0.20 19.59
N HIS A 184 16.84 0.70 19.07
CA HIS A 184 16.40 1.72 18.10
C HIS A 184 17.23 1.80 16.81
N GLY A 185 18.42 2.42 16.84
CA GLY A 185 19.13 2.80 15.62
C GLY A 185 20.49 3.46 15.85
N LEU A 186 21.03 4.11 14.81
CA LEU A 186 22.32 4.79 14.82
C LEU A 186 22.10 6.30 14.85
N THR A 187 22.84 7.01 15.69
CA THR A 187 22.94 8.47 15.63
C THR A 187 24.41 8.85 15.44
N THR A 188 24.72 9.68 14.45
CA THR A 188 26.07 10.22 14.22
C THR A 188 26.01 11.74 14.11
N TRP A 189 27.15 12.38 14.29
CA TRP A 189 27.27 13.84 14.19
C TRP A 189 28.58 14.26 13.53
N GLY A 190 28.60 15.46 12.95
CA GLY A 190 29.77 16.04 12.29
C GLY A 190 29.66 17.56 12.14
N ASN A 191 30.81 18.21 11.91
CA ASN A 191 30.87 19.65 11.69
C ASN A 191 30.58 20.03 10.23
N THR A 192 30.64 19.07 9.31
CA THR A 192 30.25 19.28 7.91
C THR A 192 29.30 18.17 7.45
N SER A 193 28.52 18.46 6.41
CA SER A 193 27.59 17.47 5.85
C SER A 193 28.32 16.22 5.35
N GLU A 194 29.47 16.40 4.70
CA GLU A 194 30.33 15.31 4.21
C GLU A 194 30.91 14.47 5.36
N GLU A 195 31.35 15.11 6.44
CA GLU A 195 31.88 14.40 7.61
C GLU A 195 30.80 13.53 8.28
N CYS A 196 29.61 14.09 8.50
CA CYS A 196 28.48 13.38 9.10
C CYS A 196 28.06 12.19 8.23
N GLU A 197 27.92 12.40 6.92
CA GLU A 197 27.62 11.35 5.95
C GLU A 197 28.65 10.20 6.01
N LYS A 198 29.93 10.55 5.97
CA LYS A 198 31.02 9.59 6.01
C LYS A 198 31.01 8.77 7.30
N ARG A 199 30.81 9.41 8.46
CA ARG A 199 30.73 8.74 9.76
C ARG A 199 29.56 7.76 9.82
N SER A 200 28.40 8.14 9.28
CA SER A 200 27.22 7.26 9.16
C SER A 200 27.54 6.01 8.35
N ILE A 201 28.07 6.19 7.14
CA ILE A 201 28.40 5.08 6.23
C ILE A 201 29.44 4.15 6.85
N GLU A 202 30.55 4.70 7.36
CA GLU A 202 31.63 3.92 7.97
C GLU A 202 31.14 3.10 9.17
N ALA A 203 30.27 3.66 10.02
CA ALA A 203 29.71 2.93 11.15
C ALA A 203 28.84 1.75 10.69
N ILE A 204 28.01 1.96 9.66
CA ILE A 204 27.12 0.91 9.12
C ILE A 204 27.93 -0.21 8.48
N GLU A 205 28.87 0.12 7.60
CA GLU A 205 29.72 -0.86 6.91
C GLU A 205 30.59 -1.65 7.90
N LYS A 206 31.06 -0.99 8.97
CA LYS A 206 31.80 -1.67 10.04
C LYS A 206 30.94 -2.67 10.79
N ALA A 207 29.68 -2.35 11.09
CA ALA A 207 28.74 -3.30 11.70
C ALA A 207 28.40 -4.47 10.76
N GLU A 208 28.16 -4.21 9.47
CA GLU A 208 27.95 -5.25 8.47
C GLU A 208 29.13 -6.23 8.42
N LYS A 209 30.35 -5.69 8.37
CA LYS A 209 31.58 -6.48 8.40
C LYS A 209 31.72 -7.28 9.70
N PHE A 210 31.44 -6.66 10.84
CA PHE A 210 31.50 -7.30 12.15
C PHE A 210 30.54 -8.50 12.25
N ILE A 211 29.28 -8.33 11.82
CA ILE A 211 28.29 -9.42 11.76
C ILE A 211 28.78 -10.55 10.85
N LYS A 212 29.32 -10.21 9.68
CA LYS A 212 29.83 -11.21 8.73
C LYS A 212 31.02 -12.01 9.27
N GLU A 213 31.91 -11.37 10.01
CA GLU A 213 33.13 -12.00 10.53
C GLU A 213 32.92 -12.78 11.83
N LYS A 214 31.98 -12.33 12.69
CA LYS A 214 31.72 -12.91 14.02
C LYS A 214 30.46 -13.77 14.09
N GLY A 215 29.56 -13.62 13.12
CA GLY A 215 28.26 -14.28 13.12
C GLY A 215 28.33 -15.79 12.90
N LYS A 216 27.46 -16.54 13.59
CA LYS A 216 27.27 -17.97 13.35
C LYS A 216 26.57 -18.23 12.00
N ALA A 217 26.86 -19.37 11.38
CA ALA A 217 26.40 -19.70 10.03
C ALA A 217 24.87 -19.93 9.92
N GLU A 218 24.23 -20.41 10.99
CA GLU A 218 22.79 -20.73 11.03
C GLU A 218 22.05 -19.83 12.04
N PRO A 219 21.83 -18.54 11.73
CA PRO A 219 21.19 -17.59 12.65
C PRO A 219 19.76 -17.98 13.02
N PHE A 220 19.01 -18.59 12.09
CA PHE A 220 17.65 -19.06 12.33
C PHE A 220 17.56 -20.54 12.70
N GLY A 221 18.70 -21.14 13.10
CA GLY A 221 18.82 -22.56 13.38
C GLY A 221 18.75 -23.43 12.12
N LYS A 222 18.50 -24.72 12.31
CA LYS A 222 18.51 -25.71 11.22
C LYS A 222 17.30 -25.54 10.32
N LYS A 223 17.47 -25.89 9.04
CA LYS A 223 16.36 -25.94 8.08
C LYS A 223 15.39 -27.07 8.42
N VAL A 224 14.12 -26.74 8.55
CA VAL A 224 13.01 -27.67 8.78
C VAL A 224 12.49 -28.15 7.43
N SER A 225 12.63 -29.45 7.14
CA SER A 225 12.22 -30.05 5.85
C SER A 225 10.74 -29.85 5.54
N LYS A 226 9.87 -29.92 6.56
CA LYS A 226 8.42 -29.66 6.47
C LYS A 226 8.10 -28.28 5.87
N PHE A 227 8.98 -27.30 6.06
CA PHE A 227 8.78 -25.91 5.64
C PHE A 227 9.63 -25.54 4.42
N ALA A 228 10.13 -26.54 3.68
CA ALA A 228 10.90 -26.30 2.47
C ALA A 228 10.06 -25.49 1.45
N PRO A 229 10.62 -24.43 0.83
CA PRO A 229 9.93 -23.68 -0.19
C PRO A 229 9.50 -24.54 -1.37
N LEU A 230 8.27 -24.30 -1.85
CA LEU A 230 7.85 -24.82 -3.15
C LEU A 230 8.68 -24.18 -4.27
N ASP A 231 8.72 -24.88 -5.41
CA ASP A 231 9.25 -24.32 -6.66
C ASP A 231 8.59 -22.97 -6.98
N PRO A 232 9.33 -22.00 -7.54
CA PRO A 232 8.84 -20.62 -7.68
C PRO A 232 7.47 -20.48 -8.38
N ALA A 233 7.19 -21.29 -9.41
CA ALA A 233 5.91 -21.25 -10.11
C ALA A 233 4.76 -21.81 -9.25
N ALA A 234 4.97 -22.98 -8.63
CA ALA A 234 3.99 -23.60 -7.74
C ALA A 234 3.69 -22.70 -6.53
N ARG A 235 4.72 -22.04 -6.01
CA ARG A 235 4.62 -21.08 -4.91
C ARG A 235 3.74 -19.88 -5.24
N LYS A 236 3.94 -19.26 -6.40
CA LYS A 236 3.11 -18.12 -6.86
C LYS A 236 1.66 -18.54 -7.13
N SER A 237 1.46 -19.72 -7.74
CA SER A 237 0.11 -20.28 -7.92
C SER A 237 -0.58 -20.46 -6.57
N ARG A 238 0.11 -21.10 -5.61
CA ARG A 238 -0.41 -21.33 -4.27
C ARG A 238 -0.67 -20.03 -3.51
N ALA A 239 0.18 -19.04 -3.67
CA ALA A 239 -0.01 -17.73 -3.09
C ALA A 239 -1.24 -17.01 -3.65
N ALA A 240 -1.48 -17.10 -4.97
CA ALA A 240 -2.67 -16.54 -5.60
C ALA A 240 -3.97 -17.21 -5.14
N GLU A 241 -3.95 -18.52 -4.88
CA GLU A 241 -5.07 -19.28 -4.30
C GLU A 241 -5.39 -18.84 -2.86
N LEU A 242 -4.34 -18.64 -2.04
CA LEU A 242 -4.48 -18.29 -0.62
C LEU A 242 -4.82 -16.82 -0.38
N ALA A 243 -4.34 -15.91 -1.24
CA ALA A 243 -4.44 -14.46 -1.04
C ALA A 243 -5.88 -13.98 -0.70
N PRO A 244 -6.93 -14.40 -1.44
CA PRO A 244 -8.32 -14.01 -1.16
C PRO A 244 -8.77 -14.38 0.26
N TYR A 245 -8.45 -15.60 0.72
CA TYR A 245 -8.81 -16.07 2.05
C TYR A 245 -8.06 -15.30 3.14
N LEU A 246 -6.75 -15.12 2.97
CA LEU A 246 -5.91 -14.40 3.93
C LEU A 246 -6.28 -12.92 4.00
N ARG A 247 -6.68 -12.31 2.87
CA ARG A 247 -7.22 -10.95 2.83
C ARG A 247 -8.54 -10.84 3.59
N GLY A 248 -9.44 -11.83 3.45
CA GLY A 248 -10.68 -11.91 4.21
C GLY A 248 -10.44 -11.91 5.72
N ILE A 249 -9.47 -12.71 6.18
CA ILE A 249 -9.00 -12.75 7.56
C ILE A 249 -8.47 -11.39 8.03
N ALA A 250 -7.60 -10.77 7.24
CA ALA A 250 -6.99 -9.48 7.58
C ALA A 250 -7.94 -8.27 7.45
N SER A 251 -9.21 -8.50 7.05
CA SER A 251 -10.18 -7.44 6.74
C SER A 251 -11.47 -7.51 7.56
N ARG A 252 -11.49 -8.20 8.71
CA ARG A 252 -12.69 -8.26 9.58
C ARG A 252 -12.96 -6.94 10.30
N ASP A 253 -11.91 -6.23 10.72
CA ASP A 253 -12.05 -4.93 11.38
C ASP A 253 -12.27 -3.79 10.36
N SER A 254 -11.59 -3.85 9.22
CA SER A 254 -11.74 -2.89 8.12
C SER A 254 -11.19 -3.48 6.81
N ARG A 255 -11.70 -3.05 5.66
CA ARG A 255 -11.24 -3.56 4.36
C ARG A 255 -9.78 -3.18 4.11
N MET A 256 -8.93 -4.17 3.87
CA MET A 256 -7.51 -3.99 3.54
C MET A 256 -7.20 -4.43 2.10
N VAL A 257 -6.06 -3.98 1.58
CA VAL A 257 -5.41 -4.46 0.35
C VAL A 257 -4.17 -5.26 0.73
N GLY A 258 -3.85 -6.29 -0.06
CA GLY A 258 -2.72 -7.19 0.16
C GLY A 258 -1.46 -6.89 -0.66
N HIS A 259 -0.32 -7.36 -0.16
CA HIS A 259 0.93 -7.51 -0.88
C HIS A 259 1.56 -8.87 -0.56
N PHE A 260 2.02 -9.57 -1.59
CA PHE A 260 2.72 -10.84 -1.45
C PHE A 260 4.20 -10.69 -1.83
N THR A 261 5.08 -11.31 -1.04
CA THR A 261 6.48 -11.48 -1.38
C THR A 261 6.95 -12.90 -1.04
N ASP A 262 7.79 -13.43 -1.92
CA ASP A 262 8.53 -14.69 -1.75
C ASP A 262 10.04 -14.46 -1.78
N ASN A 263 10.48 -13.30 -1.30
CA ASN A 263 11.89 -12.94 -1.20
C ASN A 263 12.69 -14.03 -0.45
N ASP A 264 13.91 -14.32 -0.91
CA ASP A 264 14.78 -15.35 -0.32
C ASP A 264 15.06 -15.11 1.17
N VAL A 265 15.15 -13.86 1.63
CA VAL A 265 15.29 -13.51 3.05
C VAL A 265 14.11 -14.05 3.87
N VAL A 266 12.90 -13.93 3.33
CA VAL A 266 11.66 -14.41 3.96
C VAL A 266 11.62 -15.93 3.94
N LEU A 267 11.87 -16.55 2.79
CA LEU A 267 11.84 -18.02 2.67
C LEU A 267 12.90 -18.69 3.57
N ASP A 268 14.09 -18.10 3.65
CA ASP A 268 15.17 -18.55 4.53
C ASP A 268 14.77 -18.50 6.01
N PHE A 269 14.12 -17.42 6.43
CA PHE A 269 13.55 -17.27 7.78
C PHE A 269 12.46 -18.31 8.04
N LEU A 270 11.50 -18.45 7.11
CA LEU A 270 10.36 -19.35 7.26
C LEU A 270 10.73 -20.83 7.38
N GLN A 271 11.86 -21.23 6.81
CA GLN A 271 12.36 -22.60 6.89
C GLN A 271 13.20 -22.86 8.17
N GLY A 272 13.57 -21.83 8.93
CA GLY A 272 14.43 -21.97 10.12
C GLY A 272 13.68 -22.58 11.32
N SER A 273 14.38 -23.41 12.12
CA SER A 273 13.82 -24.00 13.33
C SER A 273 13.47 -22.98 14.42
N GLU A 274 14.13 -21.82 14.41
CA GLU A 274 13.88 -20.72 15.35
C GLU A 274 12.71 -19.82 14.92
N MET A 275 12.14 -20.02 13.72
CA MET A 275 11.06 -19.18 13.18
C MET A 275 9.89 -19.00 14.15
N PRO A 276 9.31 -20.07 14.77
CA PRO A 276 8.17 -19.89 15.66
C PRO A 276 8.49 -18.99 16.87
N ARG A 277 9.69 -19.11 17.44
CA ARG A 277 10.14 -18.28 18.56
C ARG A 277 10.34 -16.83 18.12
N LEU A 278 11.05 -16.62 17.02
CA LEU A 278 11.37 -15.27 16.53
C LEU A 278 10.13 -14.52 16.05
N ALA A 279 9.22 -15.20 15.34
CA ALA A 279 7.92 -14.65 14.95
C ALA A 279 7.08 -14.26 16.18
N ALA A 280 7.10 -15.05 17.27
CA ALA A 280 6.39 -14.72 18.49
C ALA A 280 6.97 -13.50 19.23
N LEU A 281 8.28 -13.26 19.14
CA LEU A 281 8.94 -12.06 19.68
C LEU A 281 8.59 -10.79 18.91
N GLY A 282 8.27 -10.92 17.62
CA GLY A 282 7.84 -9.82 16.77
C GLY A 282 8.97 -8.87 16.36
N THR A 283 8.61 -7.71 15.82
CA THR A 283 9.54 -6.78 15.15
C THR A 283 10.46 -6.03 16.12
N SER A 284 11.51 -5.39 15.57
CA SER A 284 12.72 -5.01 16.31
C SER A 284 12.77 -3.55 16.76
N CYS A 285 12.17 -2.62 16.02
CA CYS A 285 12.25 -1.19 16.34
C CYS A 285 10.87 -0.49 16.35
N PRO A 286 10.77 0.70 16.97
CA PRO A 286 9.52 1.48 17.09
C PRO A 286 8.75 1.67 15.78
N ASP A 287 9.46 2.01 14.70
CA ASP A 287 8.87 2.29 13.40
C ASP A 287 8.19 1.06 12.78
N HIS A 288 8.68 -0.14 13.12
CA HIS A 288 8.12 -1.38 12.60
C HIS A 288 6.72 -1.63 13.16
N PHE A 289 6.49 -1.39 14.46
CA PHE A 289 5.22 -1.71 15.12
C PHE A 289 4.05 -0.95 14.51
N LEU A 290 4.26 0.31 14.13
CA LEU A 290 3.25 1.16 13.50
C LEU A 290 2.79 0.65 12.14
N ARG A 291 3.58 -0.23 11.49
CA ARG A 291 3.31 -0.75 10.13
C ARG A 291 3.01 -2.25 10.11
N THR A 292 3.55 -3.00 11.05
CA THR A 292 3.53 -4.47 11.05
C THR A 292 2.73 -5.07 12.21
N LYS A 293 2.21 -4.21 13.11
CA LYS A 293 1.77 -4.58 14.47
C LYS A 293 2.90 -5.20 15.29
N VAL A 294 2.58 -5.63 16.51
CA VAL A 294 3.55 -6.14 17.49
C VAL A 294 4.24 -7.43 17.02
N ARG A 295 3.51 -8.28 16.27
CA ARG A 295 3.99 -9.57 15.74
C ARG A 295 3.13 -10.06 14.55
N PRO A 296 3.68 -10.90 13.66
CA PRO A 296 2.91 -11.53 12.58
C PRO A 296 1.99 -12.64 13.11
N MET A 297 1.08 -13.09 12.25
CA MET A 297 0.41 -14.39 12.39
C MET A 297 1.16 -15.43 11.54
N VAL A 298 1.37 -16.64 12.07
CA VAL A 298 2.00 -17.75 11.33
C VAL A 298 0.97 -18.83 11.04
N VAL A 299 0.81 -19.18 9.76
CA VAL A 299 -0.01 -20.31 9.30
C VAL A 299 0.94 -21.45 8.96
N ASP A 300 1.28 -22.23 9.98
CA ASP A 300 2.32 -23.28 9.98
C ASP A 300 1.87 -24.62 9.35
N ALA A 301 1.15 -24.52 8.23
CA ALA A 301 0.77 -25.65 7.40
C ALA A 301 1.95 -26.16 6.54
N GLU A 302 1.84 -27.40 6.07
CA GLU A 302 2.75 -27.89 5.02
C GLU A 302 2.46 -27.15 3.70
N PRO A 303 3.48 -26.81 2.91
CA PRO A 303 3.27 -26.06 1.67
C PRO A 303 2.38 -26.80 0.65
N ASN A 304 2.40 -28.14 0.68
CA ASN A 304 1.60 -29.02 -0.18
C ASN A 304 0.27 -29.48 0.46
N ALA A 305 -0.08 -29.00 1.66
CA ALA A 305 -1.37 -29.30 2.27
C ALA A 305 -2.52 -28.82 1.37
N SER A 306 -3.70 -29.42 1.49
CA SER A 306 -4.87 -29.01 0.70
C SER A 306 -5.27 -27.56 1.00
N LEU A 307 -5.96 -26.89 0.07
CA LEU A 307 -6.40 -25.50 0.27
C LEU A 307 -7.30 -25.38 1.50
N GLU A 308 -8.20 -26.33 1.67
CA GLU A 308 -9.17 -26.41 2.75
C GLU A 308 -8.48 -26.51 4.11
N GLU A 309 -7.44 -27.35 4.23
CA GLU A 309 -6.66 -27.49 5.47
C GLU A 309 -5.93 -26.19 5.84
N VAL A 310 -5.28 -25.54 4.88
CA VAL A 310 -4.56 -24.28 5.13
C VAL A 310 -5.53 -23.17 5.53
N VAL A 311 -6.68 -23.08 4.86
CA VAL A 311 -7.71 -22.08 5.16
C VAL A 311 -8.34 -22.33 6.53
N ALA A 312 -8.64 -23.58 6.90
CA ALA A 312 -9.14 -23.91 8.22
C ALA A 312 -8.15 -23.50 9.31
N LEU A 313 -6.87 -23.87 9.16
CA LEU A 313 -5.81 -23.49 10.08
C LEU A 313 -5.66 -21.97 10.19
N ALA A 314 -5.73 -21.25 9.07
CA ALA A 314 -5.61 -19.79 9.06
C ALA A 314 -6.74 -19.12 9.86
N ASN A 315 -7.97 -19.63 9.79
CA ASN A 315 -9.10 -19.13 10.58
C ASN A 315 -8.90 -19.41 12.08
N ASP A 316 -8.46 -20.61 12.45
CA ASP A 316 -8.19 -20.95 13.86
C ASP A 316 -7.07 -20.08 14.45
N LYS A 317 -5.98 -19.89 13.69
CA LYS A 317 -4.87 -19.00 14.08
C LYS A 317 -5.33 -17.54 14.18
N HIS A 318 -6.28 -17.11 13.34
CA HIS A 318 -6.83 -15.76 13.38
C HIS A 318 -7.60 -15.49 14.66
N GLU A 319 -8.50 -16.41 15.05
CA GLU A 319 -9.25 -16.28 16.31
C GLU A 319 -8.29 -16.19 17.50
N GLN A 320 -7.27 -17.06 17.56
CA GLN A 320 -6.25 -16.99 18.61
C GLN A 320 -5.45 -15.69 18.55
N TYR A 321 -5.06 -15.23 17.36
CA TYR A 321 -4.32 -13.98 17.20
C TYR A 321 -5.12 -12.79 17.75
N ARG A 322 -6.42 -12.72 17.46
CA ARG A 322 -7.30 -11.66 17.96
C ARG A 322 -7.44 -11.69 19.47
N LEU A 323 -7.58 -12.87 20.07
CA LEU A 323 -7.62 -13.05 21.54
C LEU A 323 -6.31 -12.58 22.18
N ASP A 324 -5.17 -13.00 21.63
CA ASP A 324 -3.86 -12.62 22.15
C ASP A 324 -3.60 -11.12 22.01
N TYR A 325 -4.00 -10.51 20.89
CA TYR A 325 -3.86 -9.08 20.67
C TYR A 325 -4.75 -8.27 21.62
N ALA A 326 -5.99 -8.71 21.86
CA ALA A 326 -6.87 -8.11 22.86
C ALA A 326 -6.32 -8.26 24.28
N ALA A 327 -5.74 -9.42 24.62
CA ALA A 327 -5.09 -9.64 25.92
C ALA A 327 -3.85 -8.73 26.10
N TYR A 328 -3.04 -8.59 25.05
CA TYR A 328 -1.92 -7.64 25.00
C TYR A 328 -2.38 -6.20 25.24
N TYR A 329 -3.42 -5.75 24.52
CA TYR A 329 -3.99 -4.42 24.70
C TYR A 329 -4.48 -4.22 26.14
N ASN A 330 -5.31 -5.14 26.66
CA ASN A 330 -5.88 -5.02 28.01
C ASN A 330 -4.84 -5.07 29.14
N LYS A 331 -3.69 -5.72 28.91
CA LYS A 331 -2.59 -5.81 29.88
C LYS A 331 -1.90 -4.45 30.10
N PHE A 332 -1.83 -3.61 29.06
CA PHE A 332 -1.05 -2.36 29.10
C PHE A 332 -1.88 -1.09 28.96
N ALA A 333 -3.13 -1.19 28.50
CA ALA A 333 -4.02 -0.04 28.38
C ALA A 333 -4.34 0.56 29.76
N ALA A 334 -4.16 1.89 29.85
CA ALA A 334 -4.62 2.70 30.96
C ALA A 334 -6.03 3.24 30.68
N LYS A 335 -6.64 3.89 31.67
CA LYS A 335 -8.02 4.42 31.59
C LYS A 335 -8.19 5.46 30.48
N ASP A 336 -7.12 6.18 30.15
CA ASP A 336 -7.03 7.23 29.14
C ASP A 336 -6.41 6.75 27.81
N SER A 337 -6.04 5.46 27.70
CA SER A 337 -5.50 4.93 26.44
C SER A 337 -6.52 4.97 25.30
N PRO A 338 -6.08 5.23 24.05
CA PRO A 338 -6.94 5.17 22.87
C PRO A 338 -7.50 3.76 22.66
N ALA A 339 -8.71 3.67 22.12
CA ALA A 339 -9.35 2.38 21.83
C ALA A 339 -8.50 1.50 20.88
N MET A 340 -8.57 0.18 21.09
CA MET A 340 -7.86 -0.81 20.27
C MET A 340 -8.15 -0.62 18.77
N ARG A 341 -7.10 -0.46 17.96
CA ARG A 341 -7.18 -0.17 16.52
C ARG A 341 -7.35 -1.44 15.66
N GLY A 342 -8.37 -2.24 16.00
CA GLY A 342 -8.59 -3.57 15.42
C GLY A 342 -7.57 -4.61 15.90
N ALA A 343 -7.94 -5.88 15.80
CA ALA A 343 -7.14 -7.02 16.23
C ALA A 343 -6.66 -7.92 15.08
N ASP A 344 -6.97 -7.58 13.81
CA ASP A 344 -6.51 -8.35 12.65
C ASP A 344 -4.99 -8.23 12.42
N PRO A 345 -4.34 -9.29 11.89
CA PRO A 345 -2.90 -9.27 11.60
C PRO A 345 -2.57 -8.40 10.37
N ALA A 346 -1.51 -7.60 10.47
CA ALA A 346 -0.96 -6.86 9.33
C ALA A 346 0.03 -7.69 8.49
N VAL A 347 0.63 -8.72 9.10
CA VAL A 347 1.60 -9.64 8.47
C VAL A 347 1.16 -11.07 8.74
N ILE A 348 1.03 -11.86 7.68
CA ILE A 348 0.74 -13.30 7.72
C ILE A 348 1.89 -14.04 7.02
N LEU A 349 2.49 -14.96 7.75
CA LEU A 349 3.61 -15.80 7.31
C LEU A 349 3.10 -17.20 7.01
N VAL A 350 3.43 -17.72 5.82
CA VAL A 350 3.04 -19.06 5.38
C VAL A 350 4.31 -19.81 4.97
N PRO A 351 4.84 -20.71 5.83
CA PRO A 351 6.08 -21.42 5.55
C PRO A 351 6.06 -22.16 4.21
N GLY A 352 7.19 -22.12 3.52
CA GLY A 352 7.37 -22.61 2.16
C GLY A 352 6.60 -21.89 1.04
N ILE A 353 5.74 -20.91 1.38
CA ILE A 353 4.99 -20.09 0.41
C ILE A 353 5.49 -18.64 0.38
N GLY A 354 5.62 -17.98 1.53
CA GLY A 354 6.08 -16.59 1.61
C GLY A 354 5.33 -15.75 2.64
N MET A 355 5.33 -14.44 2.43
CA MET A 355 4.74 -13.46 3.33
C MET A 355 3.64 -12.67 2.63
N PHE A 356 2.51 -12.53 3.32
CA PHE A 356 1.38 -11.70 2.93
C PHE A 356 1.27 -10.55 3.92
N THR A 357 1.14 -9.33 3.41
CA THR A 357 1.02 -8.13 4.22
C THR A 357 -0.19 -7.32 3.79
N PHE A 358 -0.81 -6.63 4.74
CA PHE A 358 -2.09 -5.97 4.54
C PHE A 358 -2.06 -4.53 5.05
N GLY A 359 -2.72 -3.64 4.32
CA GLY A 359 -2.84 -2.23 4.70
C GLY A 359 -4.05 -1.58 4.04
N LYS A 360 -4.39 -0.37 4.48
CA LYS A 360 -5.53 0.42 3.94
C LYS A 360 -5.44 0.70 2.44
N ASP A 361 -4.24 0.65 1.89
CA ASP A 361 -3.90 0.78 0.48
C ASP A 361 -2.69 -0.10 0.15
N LYS A 362 -2.44 -0.32 -1.14
CA LYS A 362 -1.36 -1.21 -1.61
C LYS A 362 0.03 -0.70 -1.19
N GLN A 363 0.25 0.61 -1.19
CA GLN A 363 1.53 1.17 -0.75
C GLN A 363 1.80 0.81 0.72
N THR A 364 0.82 0.99 1.60
CA THR A 364 0.92 0.64 3.02
C THR A 364 1.18 -0.86 3.20
N ALA A 365 0.50 -1.72 2.44
CA ALA A 365 0.74 -3.17 2.46
C ALA A 365 2.18 -3.52 2.02
N ARG A 366 2.66 -2.96 0.90
CA ARG A 366 4.04 -3.14 0.43
C ARG A 366 5.07 -2.65 1.46
N VAL A 367 4.84 -1.47 2.03
CA VAL A 367 5.73 -0.90 3.05
C VAL A 367 5.78 -1.79 4.29
N ALA A 368 4.64 -2.36 4.73
CA ALA A 368 4.63 -3.35 5.82
C ALA A 368 5.49 -4.60 5.49
N SER A 369 5.47 -5.06 4.23
CA SER A 369 6.35 -6.13 3.76
C SER A 369 7.83 -5.76 3.86
N GLU A 370 8.20 -4.56 3.44
CA GLU A 370 9.58 -4.06 3.50
C GLU A 370 10.07 -3.94 4.95
N PHE A 371 9.24 -3.36 5.83
CA PHE A 371 9.55 -3.27 7.25
C PHE A 371 9.74 -4.64 7.91
N TYR A 372 8.92 -5.63 7.53
CA TYR A 372 9.06 -6.97 8.09
C TYR A 372 10.27 -7.72 7.54
N ILE A 373 10.68 -7.47 6.29
CA ILE A 373 11.97 -7.97 5.74
C ILE A 373 13.13 -7.40 6.57
N ASN A 374 13.09 -6.11 6.90
CA ASN A 374 14.12 -5.48 7.73
C ASN A 374 14.13 -6.07 9.15
N ALA A 375 12.95 -6.33 9.73
CA ALA A 375 12.86 -7.06 10.99
C ALA A 375 13.51 -8.46 10.91
N ILE A 376 13.31 -9.21 9.82
CA ILE A 376 13.96 -10.50 9.59
C ILE A 376 15.49 -10.32 9.50
N ASN A 377 16.01 -9.32 8.78
CA ASN A 377 17.44 -9.06 8.71
C ASN A 377 18.04 -8.69 10.07
N VAL A 378 17.33 -7.90 10.86
CA VAL A 378 17.74 -7.57 12.23
C VAL A 378 17.78 -8.82 13.10
N MET A 379 16.73 -9.65 13.07
CA MET A 379 16.73 -10.94 13.77
C MET A 379 17.90 -11.81 13.31
N ARG A 380 18.19 -11.84 12.00
CA ARG A 380 19.33 -12.57 11.43
C ARG A 380 20.64 -12.10 12.03
N GLY A 381 20.91 -10.79 12.00
CA GLY A 381 22.15 -10.22 12.50
C GLY A 381 22.31 -10.41 14.02
N SER A 382 21.22 -10.19 14.77
CA SER A 382 21.24 -10.35 16.23
C SER A 382 21.43 -11.81 16.63
N GLU A 383 20.71 -12.74 16.00
CA GLU A 383 20.90 -14.18 16.25
C GLU A 383 22.23 -14.69 15.70
N ALA A 384 22.82 -14.04 14.69
CA ALA A 384 24.15 -14.39 14.21
C ALA A 384 25.21 -14.12 15.28
N LEU A 385 25.12 -12.96 15.94
CA LEU A 385 26.10 -12.53 16.95
C LEU A 385 25.81 -13.09 18.35
N SER A 386 24.54 -13.17 18.73
CA SER A 386 24.10 -13.48 20.09
C SER A 386 22.64 -14.00 20.07
N LYS A 387 21.73 -13.36 20.81
CA LYS A 387 20.31 -13.68 20.88
C LYS A 387 19.47 -12.42 20.72
N TYR A 388 18.45 -12.52 19.88
CA TYR A 388 17.51 -11.44 19.62
C TYR A 388 16.61 -11.17 20.83
N GLN A 389 16.60 -9.91 21.25
CA GLN A 389 15.80 -9.35 22.32
C GLN A 389 15.22 -8.00 21.85
N PRO A 390 13.96 -7.96 21.39
CA PRO A 390 13.30 -6.70 21.10
C PRO A 390 13.00 -5.95 22.40
N ILE A 391 12.61 -4.68 22.28
CA ILE A 391 12.15 -3.87 23.41
C ILE A 391 10.96 -4.53 24.15
N ALA A 392 10.76 -4.16 25.41
CA ALA A 392 9.69 -4.71 26.24
C ALA A 392 8.29 -4.46 25.64
N GLU A 393 7.36 -5.40 25.83
CA GLU A 393 5.98 -5.30 25.32
C GLU A 393 5.25 -4.02 25.75
N SER A 394 5.50 -3.55 26.98
CA SER A 394 4.95 -2.28 27.50
C SER A 394 5.40 -1.09 26.66
N GLU A 395 6.66 -1.08 26.22
CA GLU A 395 7.21 -0.01 25.39
C GLU A 395 6.65 -0.10 23.96
N LYS A 396 6.49 -1.31 23.42
CA LYS A 396 5.78 -1.51 22.14
C LYS A 396 4.36 -0.93 22.20
N PHE A 397 3.65 -1.13 23.32
CA PHE A 397 2.27 -0.66 23.50
C PHE A 397 2.24 0.87 23.52
N ARG A 398 3.13 1.49 24.28
CA ARG A 398 3.25 2.95 24.38
C ARG A 398 3.56 3.60 23.04
N ILE A 399 4.32 2.93 22.17
CA ILE A 399 4.61 3.41 20.80
C ILE A 399 3.38 3.25 19.91
N GLU A 400 2.74 2.07 19.91
CA GLU A 400 1.58 1.79 19.06
C GLU A 400 0.39 2.72 19.39
N TYR A 401 0.12 2.95 20.67
CA TYR A 401 -1.01 3.73 21.19
C TYR A 401 -0.65 5.16 21.61
N TRP A 402 0.44 5.70 21.07
CA TRP A 402 0.91 7.03 21.41
C TRP A 402 -0.06 8.15 20.95
N ASP A 403 -0.28 9.14 21.82
CA ASP A 403 -1.04 10.36 21.54
C ASP A 403 -0.60 11.12 20.29
N LEU A 404 0.71 11.16 19.99
CA LEU A 404 1.20 11.84 18.79
C LEU A 404 0.75 11.11 17.51
N GLU A 405 0.75 9.78 17.54
CA GLU A 405 0.26 8.99 16.41
C GLU A 405 -1.26 9.11 16.30
N GLU A 406 -1.98 9.12 17.43
CA GLU A 406 -3.42 9.44 17.46
C GLU A 406 -3.73 10.81 16.86
N ALA A 407 -2.94 11.83 17.19
CA ALA A 407 -3.12 13.17 16.64
C ALA A 407 -2.92 13.18 15.11
N LYS A 408 -1.98 12.41 14.57
CA LYS A 408 -1.81 12.24 13.12
C LYS A 408 -3.02 11.53 12.49
N LEU A 409 -3.47 10.44 13.10
CA LEU A 409 -4.63 9.68 12.60
C LEU A 409 -5.91 10.53 12.59
N LYS A 410 -6.14 11.34 13.63
CA LYS A 410 -7.29 12.27 13.72
C LYS A 410 -7.25 13.39 12.67
N ARG A 411 -6.06 13.80 12.23
CA ARG A 411 -5.86 14.81 11.18
C ARG A 411 -5.92 14.23 9.76
N ALA A 412 -5.89 12.90 9.61
CA ALA A 412 -5.91 12.28 8.30
C ALA A 412 -7.23 12.57 7.58
N PRO A 413 -7.20 12.81 6.25
CA PRO A 413 -8.42 12.98 5.48
C PRO A 413 -9.26 11.70 5.54
N LYS A 414 -10.59 11.87 5.47
CA LYS A 414 -11.50 10.71 5.38
C LYS A 414 -11.11 9.84 4.18
N PRO A 415 -11.12 8.50 4.32
CA PRO A 415 -10.86 7.60 3.21
C PRO A 415 -11.80 7.90 2.03
N LYS A 416 -11.27 7.74 0.81
CA LYS A 416 -12.11 7.85 -0.39
C LYS A 416 -13.11 6.68 -0.46
N PRO A 417 -14.24 6.82 -1.18
CA PRO A 417 -15.32 5.83 -1.14
C PRO A 417 -14.93 4.40 -1.54
N LEU A 418 -13.94 4.25 -2.43
CA LEU A 418 -13.44 2.94 -2.88
C LEU A 418 -12.07 2.58 -2.28
N ALA A 419 -11.60 3.31 -1.27
CA ALA A 419 -10.38 2.95 -0.56
C ALA A 419 -10.47 1.52 0.01
N GLY A 420 -9.39 0.75 -0.11
CA GLY A 420 -9.37 -0.65 0.31
C GLY A 420 -10.03 -1.63 -0.67
N ARG A 421 -10.58 -1.16 -1.81
CA ARG A 421 -11.23 -2.02 -2.82
C ARG A 421 -10.38 -2.29 -4.05
N ILE A 422 -10.59 -3.45 -4.66
CA ILE A 422 -9.86 -3.92 -5.84
C ILE A 422 -10.81 -4.11 -7.01
N ALA A 423 -10.58 -3.41 -8.11
CA ALA A 423 -11.41 -3.43 -9.30
C ALA A 423 -10.73 -4.08 -10.49
N LEU A 424 -11.30 -5.15 -11.03
CA LEU A 424 -10.92 -5.72 -12.32
C LEU A 424 -11.84 -5.19 -13.41
N VAL A 425 -11.29 -4.50 -14.40
CA VAL A 425 -12.04 -3.92 -15.52
C VAL A 425 -11.57 -4.57 -16.82
N THR A 426 -12.48 -5.20 -17.56
CA THR A 426 -12.18 -5.82 -18.87
C THR A 426 -12.32 -4.82 -20.01
N GLY A 427 -11.48 -4.93 -21.05
CA GLY A 427 -11.48 -3.95 -22.15
C GLY A 427 -11.07 -2.54 -21.68
N ALA A 428 -10.15 -2.48 -20.71
CA ALA A 428 -9.85 -1.26 -19.96
C ALA A 428 -8.74 -0.39 -20.56
N ALA A 429 -8.08 -0.80 -21.65
CA ALA A 429 -7.04 0.00 -22.28
C ALA A 429 -7.59 1.22 -23.04
N SER A 430 -8.89 1.23 -23.38
CA SER A 430 -9.51 2.30 -24.15
C SER A 430 -10.97 2.60 -23.75
N GLY A 431 -11.51 3.70 -24.27
CA GLY A 431 -12.91 4.10 -24.16
C GLY A 431 -13.55 3.97 -22.79
N LEU A 432 -14.71 3.31 -22.75
CA LEU A 432 -15.53 3.19 -21.54
C LEU A 432 -14.78 2.50 -20.40
N GLY A 433 -14.01 1.47 -20.71
CA GLY A 433 -13.20 0.74 -19.74
C GLY A 433 -12.11 1.62 -19.15
N LYS A 434 -11.37 2.37 -20.00
CA LYS A 434 -10.34 3.32 -19.55
C LYS A 434 -10.91 4.42 -18.66
N ALA A 435 -12.03 5.03 -19.06
CA ALA A 435 -12.70 6.06 -18.26
C ALA A 435 -13.18 5.50 -16.90
N THR A 436 -13.74 4.30 -16.91
CA THR A 436 -14.17 3.60 -15.69
C THR A 436 -13.00 3.29 -14.77
N ALA A 437 -11.94 2.66 -15.28
CA ALA A 437 -10.71 2.36 -14.53
C ALA A 437 -10.09 3.63 -13.93
N THR A 438 -10.02 4.71 -14.70
CA THR A 438 -9.52 6.01 -14.25
C THR A 438 -10.37 6.57 -13.11
N ARG A 439 -11.71 6.52 -13.24
CA ARG A 439 -12.62 6.99 -12.19
C ARG A 439 -12.49 6.16 -10.92
N LEU A 440 -12.46 4.83 -11.00
CA LEU A 440 -12.36 3.97 -9.82
C LEU A 440 -11.03 4.18 -9.08
N SER A 441 -9.92 4.34 -9.82
CA SER A 441 -8.61 4.69 -9.23
C SER A 441 -8.62 6.07 -8.55
N ALA A 442 -9.24 7.06 -9.19
CA ALA A 442 -9.39 8.40 -8.61
C ALA A 442 -10.19 8.39 -7.30
N GLU A 443 -11.10 7.44 -7.13
CA GLU A 443 -11.93 7.24 -5.93
C GLU A 443 -11.30 6.25 -4.92
N GLY A 444 -10.05 5.84 -5.14
CA GLY A 444 -9.23 5.12 -4.17
C GLY A 444 -9.12 3.60 -4.36
N ALA A 445 -9.73 3.02 -5.40
CA ALA A 445 -9.59 1.60 -5.68
C ALA A 445 -8.20 1.26 -6.25
N CYS A 446 -7.68 0.08 -5.93
CA CYS A 446 -6.64 -0.55 -6.74
C CYS A 446 -7.28 -1.13 -8.01
N VAL A 447 -6.68 -0.92 -9.19
CA VAL A 447 -7.32 -1.26 -10.47
C VAL A 447 -6.47 -2.23 -11.30
N VAL A 448 -7.10 -3.32 -11.73
CA VAL A 448 -6.55 -4.29 -12.68
C VAL A 448 -7.12 -3.95 -14.06
N ILE A 449 -6.23 -3.52 -14.96
CA ILE A 449 -6.56 -3.11 -16.32
C ILE A 449 -6.36 -4.33 -17.21
N ALA A 450 -7.44 -5.06 -17.46
CA ALA A 450 -7.41 -6.28 -18.26
C ALA A 450 -7.86 -5.97 -19.70
N ASP A 451 -6.99 -6.24 -20.67
CA ASP A 451 -7.26 -5.96 -22.09
C ASP A 451 -6.43 -6.90 -22.98
N LEU A 452 -6.79 -7.03 -24.25
CA LEU A 452 -5.93 -7.69 -25.25
C LEU A 452 -4.72 -6.81 -25.60
N ASN A 453 -4.88 -5.48 -25.53
CA ASN A 453 -3.83 -4.51 -25.78
C ASN A 453 -3.01 -4.27 -24.50
N ILE A 454 -1.97 -5.09 -24.29
CA ILE A 454 -1.12 -4.99 -23.11
C ILE A 454 -0.32 -3.68 -23.05
N GLU A 455 0.06 -3.11 -24.19
CA GLU A 455 0.80 -1.86 -24.26
C GLU A 455 -0.04 -0.69 -23.72
N GLY A 456 -1.28 -0.57 -24.22
CA GLY A 456 -2.24 0.45 -23.76
C GLY A 456 -2.65 0.24 -22.30
N ALA A 457 -2.81 -1.01 -21.87
CA ALA A 457 -3.09 -1.32 -20.47
C ALA A 457 -1.92 -0.90 -19.55
N THR A 458 -0.68 -1.15 -19.98
CA THR A 458 0.55 -0.79 -19.23
C THR A 458 0.73 0.71 -19.14
N GLU A 459 0.50 1.45 -20.23
CA GLU A 459 0.54 2.91 -20.23
C GLU A 459 -0.50 3.50 -19.27
N LEU A 460 -1.72 2.97 -19.27
CA LEU A 460 -2.75 3.40 -18.33
C LEU A 460 -2.37 3.07 -16.88
N ALA A 461 -1.89 1.86 -16.59
CA ALA A 461 -1.47 1.47 -15.24
C ALA A 461 -0.40 2.43 -14.69
N LYS A 462 0.59 2.77 -15.52
CA LYS A 462 1.64 3.73 -15.17
C LYS A 462 1.06 5.13 -14.89
N SER A 463 0.17 5.64 -15.73
CA SER A 463 -0.43 6.97 -15.53
C SER A 463 -1.35 7.05 -14.31
N LEU A 464 -1.93 5.93 -13.88
CA LEU A 464 -2.75 5.83 -12.66
C LEU A 464 -1.93 5.69 -11.36
N GLY A 465 -0.60 5.62 -11.43
CA GLY A 465 0.30 5.53 -10.28
C GLY A 465 1.06 4.22 -10.15
N GLY A 466 1.08 3.38 -11.19
CA GLY A 466 1.90 2.17 -11.24
C GLY A 466 1.44 1.09 -10.25
N PRO A 467 2.30 0.13 -9.89
CA PRO A 467 1.92 -1.10 -9.17
C PRO A 467 1.30 -0.88 -7.78
N ASP A 468 1.51 0.31 -7.17
CA ASP A 468 0.87 0.68 -5.91
C ASP A 468 -0.60 1.13 -6.07
N LYS A 469 -1.09 1.24 -7.31
CA LYS A 469 -2.50 1.60 -7.61
C LYS A 469 -3.12 0.80 -8.73
N ALA A 470 -2.35 0.41 -9.75
CA ALA A 470 -2.86 -0.30 -10.90
C ALA A 470 -1.84 -1.26 -11.51
N ILE A 471 -2.33 -2.39 -12.02
CA ILE A 471 -1.55 -3.33 -12.83
C ILE A 471 -2.23 -3.56 -14.18
N ALA A 472 -1.43 -3.92 -15.18
CA ALA A 472 -1.90 -4.26 -16.51
C ALA A 472 -1.83 -5.79 -16.72
N ILE A 473 -2.85 -6.36 -17.35
CA ILE A 473 -2.92 -7.79 -17.66
C ILE A 473 -3.38 -7.97 -19.11
N SER A 474 -2.65 -8.77 -19.87
CA SER A 474 -3.09 -9.28 -21.17
C SER A 474 -4.13 -10.36 -20.92
N MET A 475 -5.38 -10.15 -21.33
CA MET A 475 -6.45 -11.10 -21.05
C MET A 475 -7.46 -11.17 -22.18
N ASN A 476 -7.49 -12.29 -22.88
CA ASN A 476 -8.56 -12.64 -23.79
C ASN A 476 -9.76 -13.21 -23.02
N VAL A 477 -10.89 -12.49 -23.04
CA VAL A 477 -12.13 -12.90 -22.37
C VAL A 477 -12.79 -14.15 -22.99
N THR A 478 -12.30 -14.68 -24.11
CA THR A 478 -12.77 -15.97 -24.64
C THR A 478 -11.95 -17.17 -24.14
N SER A 479 -10.81 -16.93 -23.47
CA SER A 479 -9.90 -17.96 -22.94
C SER A 479 -10.10 -18.13 -21.44
N GLU A 480 -10.56 -19.31 -21.01
CA GLU A 480 -10.75 -19.61 -19.58
C GLU A 480 -9.44 -19.59 -18.80
N GLU A 481 -8.35 -20.05 -19.43
CA GLU A 481 -7.01 -20.07 -18.85
C GLU A 481 -6.49 -18.66 -18.60
N GLU A 482 -6.64 -17.75 -19.57
CA GLU A 482 -6.21 -16.35 -19.42
C GLU A 482 -7.07 -15.60 -18.40
N ILE A 483 -8.38 -15.88 -18.33
CA ILE A 483 -9.25 -15.30 -17.30
C ILE A 483 -8.83 -15.74 -15.91
N ALA A 484 -8.62 -17.05 -15.71
CA ALA A 484 -8.18 -17.60 -14.44
C ALA A 484 -6.81 -17.01 -14.03
N ALA A 485 -5.87 -16.93 -14.97
CA ALA A 485 -4.57 -16.31 -14.75
C ALA A 485 -4.68 -14.80 -14.42
N GLY A 486 -5.60 -14.08 -15.06
CA GLY A 486 -5.84 -12.66 -14.79
C GLY A 486 -6.41 -12.39 -13.40
N VAL A 487 -7.36 -13.22 -12.94
CA VAL A 487 -7.86 -13.16 -11.56
C VAL A 487 -6.77 -13.56 -10.58
N ALA A 488 -5.99 -14.61 -10.85
CA ALA A 488 -4.88 -15.02 -10.01
C ALA A 488 -3.81 -13.91 -9.86
N ALA A 489 -3.51 -13.19 -10.93
CA ALA A 489 -2.61 -12.05 -10.89
C ALA A 489 -3.18 -10.88 -10.07
N ALA A 490 -4.49 -10.62 -10.12
CA ALA A 490 -5.16 -9.66 -9.23
C ALA A 490 -5.04 -10.08 -7.75
N CYS A 491 -5.27 -11.36 -7.46
CA CYS A 491 -5.12 -11.94 -6.13
C CYS A 491 -3.68 -11.81 -5.61
N LEU A 492 -2.68 -12.10 -6.45
CA LEU A 492 -1.27 -12.00 -6.06
C LEU A 492 -0.85 -10.53 -5.85
N ALA A 493 -1.32 -9.63 -6.71
CA ALA A 493 -0.96 -8.22 -6.66
C ALA A 493 -1.64 -7.45 -5.53
N PHE A 494 -2.92 -7.71 -5.25
CA PHE A 494 -3.71 -6.90 -4.34
C PHE A 494 -4.44 -7.70 -3.25
N GLY A 495 -4.33 -9.03 -3.25
CA GLY A 495 -4.99 -9.91 -2.29
C GLY A 495 -6.39 -10.37 -2.70
N GLY A 496 -6.96 -9.92 -3.82
CA GLY A 496 -8.21 -10.46 -4.36
C GLY A 496 -8.94 -9.54 -5.33
N VAL A 497 -10.28 -9.62 -5.40
CA VAL A 497 -11.15 -8.85 -6.29
C VAL A 497 -12.44 -8.47 -5.54
N ASP A 498 -12.78 -7.18 -5.48
CA ASP A 498 -14.04 -6.71 -4.87
C ASP A 498 -15.02 -6.17 -5.89
N ILE A 499 -14.53 -5.61 -6.99
CA ILE A 499 -15.32 -5.02 -8.08
C ILE A 499 -14.92 -5.72 -9.37
N LEU A 500 -15.89 -6.24 -10.10
CA LEU A 500 -15.71 -6.71 -11.46
C LEU A 500 -16.52 -5.87 -12.42
N VAL A 501 -15.88 -5.26 -13.42
CA VAL A 501 -16.56 -4.52 -14.49
C VAL A 501 -16.41 -5.28 -15.81
N ASN A 502 -17.49 -5.95 -16.22
CA ASN A 502 -17.62 -6.58 -17.53
C ASN A 502 -17.88 -5.50 -18.58
N ASN A 503 -16.81 -4.98 -19.18
CA ASN A 503 -16.86 -3.93 -20.18
C ASN A 503 -16.40 -4.38 -21.58
N ALA A 504 -15.55 -5.40 -21.69
CA ALA A 504 -15.07 -5.91 -22.97
C ALA A 504 -16.23 -6.25 -23.93
N GLY A 505 -16.11 -5.81 -25.18
CA GLY A 505 -17.13 -6.05 -26.19
C GLY A 505 -16.76 -5.46 -27.55
N ILE A 506 -17.47 -5.93 -28.57
CA ILE A 506 -17.34 -5.49 -29.97
C ILE A 506 -18.72 -5.21 -30.54
N SER A 507 -18.79 -4.61 -31.73
CA SER A 507 -20.06 -4.44 -32.43
C SER A 507 -19.91 -4.68 -33.92
N ILE A 508 -20.67 -5.63 -34.45
CA ILE A 508 -20.76 -5.91 -35.88
C ILE A 508 -22.20 -5.61 -36.32
N SER A 509 -22.36 -4.55 -37.14
CA SER A 509 -23.65 -4.08 -37.63
C SER A 509 -23.88 -4.58 -39.06
N LYS A 510 -24.68 -5.63 -39.22
CA LYS A 510 -25.06 -6.22 -40.52
C LYS A 510 -26.56 -6.54 -40.54
N SER A 511 -27.16 -6.57 -41.73
CA SER A 511 -28.54 -7.05 -41.87
C SER A 511 -28.63 -8.55 -41.56
N LEU A 512 -29.86 -9.08 -41.35
CA LEU A 512 -30.05 -10.49 -41.01
C LEU A 512 -29.39 -11.43 -42.03
N VAL A 513 -29.61 -11.18 -43.32
CA VAL A 513 -29.15 -12.07 -44.41
C VAL A 513 -27.64 -11.95 -44.69
N GLU A 514 -27.00 -10.89 -44.21
CA GLU A 514 -25.54 -10.66 -44.35
C GLU A 514 -24.76 -11.04 -43.09
N THR A 515 -25.45 -11.27 -41.96
CA THR A 515 -24.81 -11.68 -40.72
C THR A 515 -24.41 -13.14 -40.84
N THR A 516 -23.11 -13.41 -40.93
CA THR A 516 -22.60 -14.78 -41.00
C THR A 516 -22.63 -15.44 -39.62
N THR A 517 -22.59 -16.77 -39.58
CA THR A 517 -22.42 -17.51 -38.31
C THR A 517 -21.17 -17.08 -37.57
N LYS A 518 -20.05 -16.85 -38.28
CA LYS A 518 -18.82 -16.32 -37.68
C LYS A 518 -19.00 -14.95 -37.03
N ASP A 519 -19.76 -14.03 -37.64
CA ASP A 519 -20.07 -12.73 -37.05
C ASP A 519 -20.95 -12.85 -35.79
N TRP A 520 -21.87 -13.83 -35.80
CA TRP A 520 -22.74 -14.15 -34.68
C TRP A 520 -21.95 -14.74 -33.51
N ASP A 521 -21.20 -15.81 -33.78
CA ASP A 521 -20.44 -16.58 -32.80
C ASP A 521 -19.39 -15.68 -32.13
N LEU A 522 -18.63 -14.89 -32.91
CA LEU A 522 -17.61 -13.99 -32.35
C LEU A 522 -18.20 -12.99 -31.33
N GLN A 523 -19.38 -12.44 -31.61
CA GLN A 523 -20.05 -11.52 -30.70
C GLN A 523 -20.53 -12.24 -29.42
N HIS A 524 -21.07 -13.45 -29.56
CA HIS A 524 -21.54 -14.25 -28.42
C HIS A 524 -20.38 -14.76 -27.56
N ASP A 525 -19.31 -15.22 -28.17
CA ASP A 525 -18.11 -15.70 -27.49
C ASP A 525 -17.48 -14.60 -26.63
N ILE A 526 -17.37 -13.38 -27.17
CA ILE A 526 -16.76 -12.25 -26.44
C ILE A 526 -17.72 -11.70 -25.38
N MET A 527 -18.96 -11.36 -25.75
CA MET A 527 -19.83 -10.58 -24.88
C MET A 527 -20.68 -11.46 -23.97
N ALA A 528 -21.37 -12.47 -24.49
CA ALA A 528 -22.23 -13.32 -23.67
C ALA A 528 -21.41 -14.33 -22.85
N ARG A 529 -20.68 -15.22 -23.53
CA ARG A 529 -19.85 -16.25 -22.90
C ARG A 529 -18.69 -15.66 -22.11
N GLY A 530 -17.97 -14.70 -22.69
CA GLY A 530 -16.81 -14.09 -22.03
C GLY A 530 -17.17 -13.39 -20.72
N SER A 531 -18.25 -12.59 -20.69
CA SER A 531 -18.68 -11.95 -19.44
C SER A 531 -19.18 -12.93 -18.38
N PHE A 532 -19.78 -14.06 -18.78
CA PHE A 532 -20.10 -15.16 -17.87
C PHE A 532 -18.83 -15.75 -17.25
N LEU A 533 -17.83 -16.09 -18.05
CA LEU A 533 -16.59 -16.70 -17.57
C LEU A 533 -15.83 -15.78 -16.62
N VAL A 534 -15.71 -14.51 -16.97
CA VAL A 534 -15.07 -13.49 -16.12
C VAL A 534 -15.84 -13.32 -14.81
N SER A 535 -17.18 -13.31 -14.85
CA SER A 535 -18.01 -13.27 -13.63
C SER A 535 -17.85 -14.49 -12.76
N ARG A 536 -17.76 -15.69 -13.36
CA ARG A 536 -17.55 -16.95 -12.63
C ARG A 536 -16.23 -16.93 -11.86
N GLU A 537 -15.13 -16.58 -12.51
CA GLU A 537 -13.82 -16.54 -11.85
C GLU A 537 -13.70 -15.40 -10.84
N GLY A 538 -14.26 -14.21 -11.14
CA GLY A 538 -14.34 -13.11 -10.20
C GLY A 538 -15.18 -13.44 -8.95
N ALA A 539 -16.31 -14.12 -9.12
CA ALA A 539 -17.17 -14.54 -8.01
C ALA A 539 -16.48 -15.57 -7.11
N LYS A 540 -15.71 -16.52 -7.65
CA LYS A 540 -14.90 -17.45 -6.83
C LYS A 540 -13.96 -16.70 -5.87
N ALA A 541 -13.28 -15.67 -6.37
CA ALA A 541 -12.42 -14.82 -5.52
C ALA A 541 -13.23 -14.06 -4.46
N MET A 542 -14.38 -13.49 -4.83
CA MET A 542 -15.27 -12.80 -3.88
C MET A 542 -15.79 -13.72 -2.77
N LEU A 543 -16.19 -14.95 -3.11
CA LEU A 543 -16.65 -15.97 -2.17
C LEU A 543 -15.53 -16.42 -1.22
N ALA A 544 -14.31 -16.61 -1.73
CA ALA A 544 -13.15 -16.96 -0.92
C ALA A 544 -12.82 -15.89 0.13
N GLN A 545 -12.97 -14.61 -0.22
CA GLN A 545 -12.75 -13.49 0.71
C GLN A 545 -13.81 -13.40 1.80
N LYS A 546 -15.05 -13.83 1.53
CA LYS A 546 -16.22 -13.63 2.42
C LYS A 546 -16.46 -12.17 2.80
N MET A 547 -16.20 -11.26 1.86
CA MET A 547 -16.33 -9.80 2.04
C MET A 547 -17.44 -9.20 1.17
N GLY A 548 -18.29 -10.00 0.54
CA GLY A 548 -19.21 -9.54 -0.51
C GLY A 548 -18.47 -9.00 -1.73
N GLY A 549 -19.15 -8.22 -2.57
CA GLY A 549 -18.55 -7.64 -3.77
C GLY A 549 -19.56 -6.98 -4.71
N ASP A 550 -19.05 -6.51 -5.85
CA ASP A 550 -19.87 -5.90 -6.88
C ASP A 550 -19.47 -6.38 -8.27
N ILE A 551 -20.45 -6.82 -9.06
CA ILE A 551 -20.27 -7.11 -10.48
C ILE A 551 -21.11 -6.11 -11.27
N VAL A 552 -20.47 -5.42 -12.21
CA VAL A 552 -21.10 -4.41 -13.06
C VAL A 552 -20.95 -4.81 -14.52
N TYR A 553 -22.08 -4.91 -15.23
CA TYR A 553 -22.10 -5.15 -16.66
C TYR A 553 -22.27 -3.83 -17.41
N ILE A 554 -21.38 -3.55 -18.37
CA ILE A 554 -21.61 -2.49 -19.36
C ILE A 554 -22.42 -3.12 -20.51
N SER A 555 -23.74 -3.07 -20.36
CA SER A 555 -24.70 -3.59 -21.32
C SER A 555 -24.88 -2.60 -22.48
N SER A 556 -26.12 -2.30 -22.87
CA SER A 556 -26.43 -1.33 -23.93
C SER A 556 -27.93 -1.03 -23.88
N LYS A 557 -28.35 0.13 -24.41
CA LYS A 557 -29.77 0.32 -24.73
C LYS A 557 -30.32 -0.76 -25.68
N ASN A 558 -29.48 -1.34 -26.54
CA ASN A 558 -29.88 -2.39 -27.49
C ASN A 558 -30.26 -3.71 -26.81
N SER A 559 -30.06 -3.84 -25.49
CA SER A 559 -30.58 -4.97 -24.69
C SER A 559 -32.11 -4.97 -24.62
N VAL A 560 -32.74 -3.81 -24.84
CA VAL A 560 -34.21 -3.65 -24.79
C VAL A 560 -34.76 -2.94 -26.03
N PHE A 561 -33.96 -2.10 -26.69
CA PHE A 561 -34.32 -1.43 -27.92
C PHE A 561 -33.88 -2.21 -29.16
N ALA A 562 -34.80 -2.46 -30.09
CA ALA A 562 -34.51 -3.12 -31.35
C ALA A 562 -33.84 -2.16 -32.35
N GLY A 563 -32.50 -2.03 -32.27
CA GLY A 563 -31.72 -1.28 -33.24
C GLY A 563 -31.64 -1.97 -34.61
N PRO A 564 -31.80 -1.25 -35.74
CA PRO A 564 -31.70 -1.86 -37.07
C PRO A 564 -30.29 -2.40 -37.33
N ASN A 565 -30.21 -3.51 -38.07
CA ASN A 565 -28.96 -4.19 -38.50
C ASN A 565 -28.04 -4.60 -37.33
N ASN A 566 -28.60 -5.01 -36.19
CA ASN A 566 -27.84 -5.35 -34.98
C ASN A 566 -28.34 -6.64 -34.30
N ILE A 567 -28.77 -7.64 -35.06
CA ILE A 567 -29.35 -8.86 -34.47
C ILE A 567 -28.37 -9.59 -33.55
N GLY A 568 -27.11 -9.77 -33.95
CA GLY A 568 -26.07 -10.39 -33.11
C GLY A 568 -25.76 -9.55 -31.87
N TYR A 569 -25.41 -8.27 -32.07
CA TYR A 569 -25.11 -7.35 -30.96
C TYR A 569 -26.26 -7.21 -29.96
N GLY A 570 -27.48 -6.94 -30.42
CA GLY A 570 -28.66 -6.79 -29.56
C GLY A 570 -28.96 -8.05 -28.76
N SER A 571 -28.86 -9.24 -29.38
CA SER A 571 -29.06 -10.52 -28.71
C SER A 571 -28.05 -10.74 -27.57
N THR A 572 -26.76 -10.51 -27.82
CA THR A 572 -25.73 -10.64 -26.77
C THR A 572 -25.90 -9.64 -25.63
N LYS A 573 -26.32 -8.40 -25.91
CA LYS A 573 -26.58 -7.40 -24.88
C LYS A 573 -27.84 -7.71 -24.06
N ALA A 574 -28.88 -8.27 -24.69
CA ALA A 574 -30.04 -8.79 -23.98
C ALA A 574 -29.67 -9.97 -23.06
N ASP A 575 -28.80 -10.87 -23.52
CA ASP A 575 -28.23 -11.95 -22.71
C ASP A 575 -27.50 -11.40 -21.48
N GLN A 576 -26.52 -10.49 -21.66
CA GLN A 576 -25.81 -9.84 -20.57
C GLN A 576 -26.77 -9.17 -19.57
N ALA A 577 -27.81 -8.48 -20.06
CA ALA A 577 -28.81 -7.85 -19.21
C ALA A 577 -29.66 -8.87 -18.42
N HIS A 578 -29.83 -10.08 -18.93
CA HIS A 578 -30.48 -11.16 -18.18
C HIS A 578 -29.52 -11.82 -17.17
N GLN A 579 -28.25 -12.02 -17.53
CA GLN A 579 -27.21 -12.50 -16.61
C GLN A 579 -27.13 -11.63 -15.35
N VAL A 580 -27.23 -10.30 -15.47
CA VAL A 580 -27.27 -9.39 -14.31
C VAL A 580 -28.34 -9.79 -13.29
N ARG A 581 -29.55 -10.14 -13.75
CA ARG A 581 -30.66 -10.51 -12.85
C ARG A 581 -30.47 -11.89 -12.23
N LEU A 582 -30.02 -12.86 -13.03
CA LEU A 582 -29.75 -14.22 -12.55
C LEU A 582 -28.65 -14.23 -11.49
N LEU A 583 -27.51 -13.59 -11.79
CA LEU A 583 -26.39 -13.51 -10.85
C LEU A 583 -26.71 -12.67 -9.62
N ALA A 584 -27.54 -11.61 -9.74
CA ALA A 584 -28.02 -10.87 -8.58
C ALA A 584 -28.84 -11.73 -7.62
N ALA A 585 -29.69 -12.62 -8.16
CA ALA A 585 -30.49 -13.53 -7.36
C ALA A 585 -29.64 -14.64 -6.70
N GLU A 586 -28.66 -15.17 -7.42
CA GLU A 586 -27.77 -16.24 -6.95
C GLU A 586 -26.73 -15.75 -5.92
N LEU A 587 -26.06 -14.62 -6.19
CA LEU A 587 -24.92 -14.18 -5.39
C LEU A 587 -25.30 -13.24 -4.24
N GLY A 588 -26.57 -12.80 -4.19
CA GLY A 588 -27.08 -11.85 -3.21
C GLY A 588 -26.94 -12.32 -1.76
N GLU A 589 -27.08 -13.63 -1.49
CA GLU A 589 -26.93 -14.20 -0.15
C GLU A 589 -25.50 -14.04 0.42
N PHE A 590 -24.51 -13.91 -0.47
CA PHE A 590 -23.11 -13.69 -0.11
C PHE A 590 -22.74 -12.20 -0.04
N GLY A 591 -23.72 -11.30 -0.16
CA GLY A 591 -23.49 -9.86 -0.19
C GLY A 591 -22.78 -9.38 -1.46
N ILE A 592 -22.86 -10.15 -2.55
CA ILE A 592 -22.34 -9.75 -3.86
C ILE A 592 -23.49 -9.18 -4.68
N ARG A 593 -23.38 -7.90 -5.06
CA ARG A 593 -24.41 -7.22 -5.85
C ARG A 593 -24.05 -7.30 -7.33
N VAL A 594 -25.05 -7.44 -8.18
CA VAL A 594 -24.85 -7.48 -9.63
C VAL A 594 -25.76 -6.47 -10.29
N ASN A 595 -25.20 -5.50 -11.02
CA ASN A 595 -25.98 -4.45 -11.68
C ASN A 595 -25.48 -4.20 -13.10
N GLY A 596 -26.29 -3.57 -13.93
CA GLY A 596 -25.99 -3.20 -15.30
C GLY A 596 -26.01 -1.69 -15.52
N ILE A 597 -25.19 -1.22 -16.45
CA ILE A 597 -25.27 0.12 -17.03
C ILE A 597 -25.71 -0.02 -18.49
N ASN A 598 -26.65 0.82 -18.93
CA ASN A 598 -27.18 0.82 -20.30
C ASN A 598 -26.81 2.12 -21.02
N PRO A 599 -25.64 2.18 -21.69
CA PRO A 599 -25.27 3.31 -22.54
C PRO A 599 -26.12 3.44 -23.82
N ASP A 600 -26.26 4.68 -24.32
CA ASP A 600 -26.49 4.93 -25.76
C ASP A 600 -25.17 4.94 -26.56
N GLY A 601 -25.20 5.26 -27.85
CA GLY A 601 -24.04 5.36 -28.74
C GLY A 601 -23.05 6.42 -28.28
N VAL A 602 -22.07 6.00 -27.47
CA VAL A 602 -20.93 6.82 -27.05
C VAL A 602 -19.93 6.91 -28.20
N VAL A 603 -20.07 7.93 -29.04
CA VAL A 603 -19.27 8.10 -30.26
C VAL A 603 -17.86 8.56 -29.93
N GLN A 604 -17.74 9.64 -29.16
CA GLN A 604 -16.44 10.20 -28.77
C GLN A 604 -15.72 9.31 -27.76
N GLY A 605 -14.45 9.00 -28.05
CA GLY A 605 -13.55 8.29 -27.15
C GLY A 605 -13.78 6.79 -27.01
N SER A 606 -14.81 6.20 -27.63
CA SER A 606 -15.08 4.75 -27.55
C SER A 606 -14.21 3.94 -28.49
N GLY A 607 -13.57 2.86 -27.98
CA GLY A 607 -12.74 1.97 -28.78
C GLY A 607 -13.49 1.28 -29.92
N ILE A 608 -14.79 1.00 -29.73
CA ILE A 608 -15.65 0.38 -30.76
C ILE A 608 -15.84 1.31 -31.97
N PHE A 609 -15.90 2.63 -31.75
CA PHE A 609 -16.05 3.61 -32.83
C PHE A 609 -14.76 3.80 -33.62
N ALA A 610 -13.61 3.82 -32.94
CA ALA A 610 -12.29 3.94 -33.55
C ALA A 610 -11.93 2.73 -34.45
N SER A 611 -12.52 1.55 -34.21
CA SER A 611 -12.31 0.33 -35.01
C SER A 611 -13.22 0.20 -36.25
N GLY A 612 -13.76 1.32 -36.76
CA GLY A 612 -14.56 1.36 -38.00
C GLY A 612 -16.07 1.20 -37.84
N TRP A 613 -16.58 1.11 -36.59
CA TRP A 613 -18.02 1.08 -36.34
C TRP A 613 -18.69 2.44 -36.58
N GLY A 614 -18.00 3.54 -36.26
CA GLY A 614 -18.48 4.90 -36.47
C GLY A 614 -18.83 5.16 -37.93
N ALA A 615 -17.88 4.91 -38.83
CA ALA A 615 -18.07 4.99 -40.27
C ALA A 615 -19.26 4.14 -40.79
N ASN A 616 -19.40 2.89 -40.35
CA ASN A 616 -20.52 2.03 -40.75
C ASN A 616 -21.89 2.58 -40.30
N ARG A 617 -21.97 3.12 -39.08
CA ARG A 617 -23.22 3.70 -38.55
C ARG A 617 -23.54 5.04 -39.17
N ALA A 618 -22.52 5.85 -39.42
CA ALA A 618 -22.61 7.09 -40.18
C ALA A 618 -23.22 6.82 -41.56
N ALA A 619 -22.74 5.78 -42.27
CA ALA A 619 -23.31 5.34 -43.55
C ALA A 619 -24.76 4.84 -43.43
N VAL A 620 -25.08 3.99 -42.44
CA VAL A 620 -26.46 3.48 -42.23
C VAL A 620 -27.45 4.62 -41.93
N TYR A 621 -27.01 5.67 -41.24
CA TYR A 621 -27.86 6.83 -40.91
C TYR A 621 -27.75 7.99 -41.91
N GLY A 622 -26.87 7.91 -42.90
CA GLY A 622 -26.66 8.98 -43.89
C GLY A 622 -26.07 10.26 -43.30
N VAL A 623 -25.18 10.16 -42.30
CA VAL A 623 -24.52 11.31 -41.66
C VAL A 623 -23.00 11.21 -41.77
N GLU A 624 -22.29 12.33 -41.67
CA GLU A 624 -20.82 12.33 -41.56
C GLU A 624 -20.39 11.73 -40.21
N GLU A 625 -19.33 10.94 -40.18
CA GLU A 625 -18.85 10.27 -38.95
C GLU A 625 -18.53 11.27 -37.83
N SER A 626 -17.92 12.42 -38.17
CA SER A 626 -17.62 13.49 -37.22
C SER A 626 -18.87 14.12 -36.57
N LYS A 627 -20.03 14.02 -37.23
CA LYS A 627 -21.33 14.53 -36.75
C LYS A 627 -22.21 13.44 -36.13
N LEU A 628 -21.72 12.19 -36.07
CA LEU A 628 -22.51 11.06 -35.60
C LEU A 628 -22.89 11.21 -34.12
N GLY A 629 -22.02 11.78 -33.29
CA GLY A 629 -22.31 12.10 -31.87
C GLY A 629 -23.47 13.07 -31.73
N GLU A 630 -23.44 14.19 -32.46
CA GLU A 630 -24.52 15.17 -32.51
C GLU A 630 -25.83 14.56 -33.05
N PHE A 631 -25.73 13.70 -34.06
CA PHE A 631 -26.89 13.01 -34.62
C PHE A 631 -27.56 12.10 -33.59
N TYR A 632 -26.79 11.31 -32.83
CA TYR A 632 -27.34 10.51 -31.74
C TYR A 632 -27.96 11.38 -30.66
N ALA A 633 -27.26 12.44 -30.23
CA ALA A 633 -27.77 13.39 -29.23
C ALA A 633 -29.13 13.96 -29.64
N LYS A 634 -29.32 14.36 -30.90
CA LYS A 634 -30.60 14.90 -31.41
C LYS A 634 -31.79 13.94 -31.26
N ARG A 635 -31.57 12.64 -31.09
CA ARG A 635 -32.63 11.62 -30.95
C ARG A 635 -33.04 11.36 -29.51
N THR A 636 -32.26 11.83 -28.53
CA THR A 636 -32.52 11.65 -27.10
C THR A 636 -33.41 12.79 -26.56
N ILE A 637 -34.00 12.63 -25.38
CA ILE A 637 -34.83 13.69 -24.76
C ILE A 637 -33.95 14.88 -24.35
N LEU A 638 -32.77 14.63 -23.77
CA LEU A 638 -31.88 15.67 -23.24
C LEU A 638 -31.07 16.39 -24.32
N LYS A 639 -31.03 15.88 -25.55
CA LYS A 639 -30.29 16.46 -26.68
C LYS A 639 -28.79 16.65 -26.41
N LYS A 640 -28.22 15.82 -25.54
CA LYS A 640 -26.80 15.83 -25.18
C LYS A 640 -26.14 14.52 -25.60
N GLU A 641 -24.87 14.61 -25.96
CA GLU A 641 -24.04 13.45 -26.23
C GLU A 641 -23.73 12.69 -24.94
N VAL A 642 -23.67 11.36 -25.03
CA VAL A 642 -23.22 10.49 -23.94
C VAL A 642 -21.72 10.25 -24.12
N LEU A 643 -20.92 10.54 -23.08
CA LEU A 643 -19.47 10.42 -23.08
C LEU A 643 -19.02 9.27 -22.16
N PRO A 644 -17.78 8.76 -22.31
CA PRO A 644 -17.24 7.73 -21.42
C PRO A 644 -17.31 8.10 -19.93
N ASP A 645 -17.08 9.37 -19.60
CA ASP A 645 -17.14 9.86 -18.21
C ASP A 645 -18.55 9.77 -17.61
N HIS A 646 -19.60 9.88 -18.43
CA HIS A 646 -20.98 9.67 -17.95
C HIS A 646 -21.22 8.21 -17.55
N ILE A 647 -20.62 7.27 -18.29
CA ILE A 647 -20.71 5.83 -17.96
C ILE A 647 -19.93 5.55 -16.69
N ALA A 648 -18.69 6.05 -16.60
CA ALA A 648 -17.85 5.92 -15.42
C ALA A 648 -18.51 6.52 -14.16
N ALA A 649 -19.21 7.65 -14.30
CA ALA A 649 -19.98 8.26 -13.21
C ALA A 649 -21.14 7.35 -12.74
N ALA A 650 -21.89 6.74 -13.66
CA ALA A 650 -22.97 5.82 -13.30
C ALA A 650 -22.45 4.53 -12.63
N VAL A 651 -21.34 3.98 -13.12
CA VAL A 651 -20.64 2.86 -12.46
C VAL A 651 -20.28 3.26 -11.03
N PHE A 652 -19.67 4.45 -10.84
CA PHE A 652 -19.30 4.92 -9.52
C PHE A 652 -20.50 5.14 -8.59
N VAL A 653 -21.64 5.67 -9.07
CA VAL A 653 -22.85 5.84 -8.24
C VAL A 653 -23.33 4.51 -7.66
N ILE A 654 -23.26 3.41 -8.42
CA ILE A 654 -23.61 2.08 -7.91
C ILE A 654 -22.61 1.61 -6.85
N LEU A 655 -21.32 1.90 -7.04
CA LEU A 655 -20.22 1.39 -6.22
C LEU A 655 -19.89 2.27 -5.00
N GLY A 656 -20.31 3.53 -5.00
CA GLY A 656 -19.91 4.58 -4.05
C GLY A 656 -20.46 4.42 -2.62
N GLY A 657 -21.32 3.43 -2.39
CA GLY A 657 -21.85 3.06 -1.07
C GLY A 657 -23.30 3.49 -0.81
N ASP A 658 -23.79 4.52 -1.50
CA ASP A 658 -25.15 5.06 -1.27
C ASP A 658 -26.26 4.09 -1.74
N LEU A 659 -25.98 3.26 -2.74
CA LEU A 659 -26.92 2.28 -3.30
C LEU A 659 -26.68 0.86 -2.77
N SER A 660 -26.33 0.71 -1.50
CA SER A 660 -25.93 -0.57 -0.87
C SER A 660 -27.01 -1.67 -0.89
N LEU A 661 -28.30 -1.30 -0.96
CA LEU A 661 -29.42 -2.24 -1.04
C LEU A 661 -29.93 -2.46 -2.48
N THR A 662 -29.13 -2.11 -3.49
CA THR A 662 -29.48 -2.20 -4.90
C THR A 662 -28.71 -3.32 -5.61
N THR A 663 -29.43 -4.31 -6.14
CA THR A 663 -28.92 -5.40 -6.97
C THR A 663 -29.96 -5.76 -8.05
N GLY A 664 -29.52 -6.28 -9.20
CA GLY A 664 -30.35 -6.57 -10.37
C GLY A 664 -30.77 -5.34 -11.20
N LEU A 665 -30.31 -4.13 -10.81
CA LEU A 665 -30.69 -2.88 -11.45
C LEU A 665 -29.99 -2.71 -12.80
N HIS A 666 -30.65 -2.02 -13.73
CA HIS A 666 -30.02 -1.46 -14.92
C HIS A 666 -30.17 0.07 -14.92
N ILE A 667 -29.06 0.81 -14.95
CA ILE A 667 -29.08 2.28 -15.00
C ILE A 667 -28.97 2.73 -16.46
N PRO A 668 -30.00 3.38 -17.03
CA PRO A 668 -29.89 4.00 -18.34
C PRO A 668 -28.96 5.23 -18.30
N VAL A 669 -28.00 5.28 -19.21
CA VAL A 669 -27.13 6.43 -19.45
C VAL A 669 -27.17 6.73 -20.94
N ASP A 670 -28.32 7.22 -21.38
CA ASP A 670 -28.70 7.27 -22.79
C ASP A 670 -29.25 8.63 -23.25
N GLY A 671 -29.23 9.65 -22.38
CA GLY A 671 -29.83 10.96 -22.68
C GLY A 671 -31.37 10.94 -22.75
N GLY A 672 -32.01 9.86 -22.33
CA GLY A 672 -33.46 9.67 -22.35
C GLY A 672 -33.96 9.13 -23.68
N VAL A 673 -33.54 7.93 -24.08
CA VAL A 673 -34.12 7.27 -25.27
C VAL A 673 -35.45 6.63 -24.86
N ALA A 674 -36.57 7.30 -25.16
CA ALA A 674 -37.90 6.86 -24.72
C ALA A 674 -38.25 5.41 -25.12
N ALA A 675 -37.79 4.96 -26.30
CA ALA A 675 -38.02 3.60 -26.78
C ALA A 675 -37.19 2.52 -26.02
N ALA A 676 -36.24 2.93 -25.19
CA ALA A 676 -35.39 2.06 -24.39
C ALA A 676 -35.67 2.18 -22.88
N PHE A 677 -36.74 2.88 -22.48
CA PHE A 677 -37.13 2.96 -21.07
C PHE A 677 -37.43 1.58 -20.52
N LEU A 678 -36.72 1.23 -19.45
CA LEU A 678 -36.90 0.00 -18.70
C LEU A 678 -38.24 0.07 -17.97
N ARG A 679 -39.03 -1.01 -18.07
CA ARG A 679 -40.33 -1.16 -17.41
C ARG A 679 -40.31 -2.30 -16.42
#